data_AF-A0A813LKY0-F1
#
_entry.id   AF-A0A813LKY0-F1
#
_cell.length_a   1.000
_cell.length_b   1.000
_cell.length_c   1.000
_cell.angle_alpha   90.00
_cell.angle_beta   90.00
_cell.angle_gamma   90.00
#
_symmetry.space_group_name_H-M   'P 1'
#
loop_
_entity.id
_entity.type
_entity.pdbx_description
1 polymer ?
#
loop_
_entity_poly.entity_id
_entity_poly.type
_entity_poly.pdbx_seq_one_letter_code
_entity_poly.pdbx_strand_id
1 'polypeptide(L)'
;MASEASLRELPEEAVLRLVRELTTTSTTTTTRTATPLVRELPEEDAEEAVVRICVLGGTAIQGPGTEELVGAIAESLASTLGDKAWFFTEGMPGVQQTFAQRCGDGSRLCNLLPLSQASSYGRGRDFNAGKDIAARKRVFSLLGDVYLVVEGGPGVAGQAQEAFARGARIVPVMLTGGASSGMFHFPPAALKRPSFATKALWELLRNREAPAASVVEAVAALVVAASLNSHVEDASEEEEDEQSEELRTDTEDASSTSRPLLGSRGATTGVSSPLLGIPPPPQRSPQDFREVKAPAHRMGQVAALLPPVARAQAGSQRLLVRDEWNVQEILLQWATSRLAGHRSRERHGLPQPLIEEQEFAELFRNYLCFEEEDMPSGDPGDAELGTGGARELRCFFRIADRDGDGRVTADELHYGFAGMYGHRCLHRNALRLLAHSNLHVDRGRVADTAALQKLMEELNEGKPVTSAEVEMVLSEAMLATDQDSGARAGLLRGLGAWYAHITRRDSSWSILLSAGMRWCLPSDKEHHSWVLGHLARLASSLPEVLPLPKRFSQGHPLGEAHSQSVVGGASQACALLLAVLSHLIFLVVLLLPTIFCVLLILLGTGHGSDRCPEDLDGLLVWFGAVGIATIVVNCTNDHIIGVSLVGGMLKAALCIMPWVGVTWLIRLSRDDMVLCGPYVYHTSRWVWTLLAMAEIYIVGILGWSVYSARLHELALRRAARQKESTARDLTAATAP
;
A
#
# COMPACT_ATOMS: atom_id res chain seq x y z
N MET A 1 56.73 -21.98 13.93
CA MET A 1 57.16 -22.76 15.12
C MET A 1 56.27 -22.42 16.30
N ALA A 2 55.18 -23.18 16.46
CA ALA A 2 54.45 -23.50 17.69
C ALA A 2 53.51 -24.66 17.31
N SER A 3 53.37 -25.63 18.20
CA SER A 3 53.24 -27.06 17.92
C SER A 3 51.87 -27.59 17.52
N GLU A 4 51.93 -28.57 16.62
CA GLU A 4 50.92 -29.45 16.03
C GLU A 4 50.39 -30.54 17.00
N ALA A 5 50.23 -30.23 18.29
CA ALA A 5 50.11 -31.25 19.35
C ALA A 5 48.72 -31.44 20.00
N SER A 6 47.63 -30.89 19.45
CA SER A 6 46.32 -30.93 20.15
C SER A 6 45.14 -31.49 19.35
N LEU A 7 45.38 -32.45 18.43
CA LEU A 7 44.31 -33.07 17.62
C LEU A 7 44.24 -34.60 17.71
N ARG A 8 44.90 -35.24 18.69
CA ARG A 8 44.95 -36.71 18.80
C ARG A 8 43.99 -37.36 19.79
N GLU A 9 43.06 -36.62 20.39
CA GLU A 9 42.08 -37.20 21.35
C GLU A 9 40.63 -36.80 21.05
N LEU A 10 40.23 -36.77 19.78
CA LEU A 10 38.81 -36.70 19.43
C LEU A 10 38.30 -38.12 19.11
N PRO A 11 37.14 -38.54 19.68
CA PRO A 11 36.52 -39.81 19.34
C PRO A 11 36.26 -39.89 17.83
N GLU A 12 36.38 -41.09 17.26
CA GLU A 12 36.16 -41.34 15.82
C GLU A 12 34.79 -40.83 15.32
N GLU A 13 33.78 -40.80 16.20
CA GLU A 13 32.46 -40.19 15.96
C GLU A 13 32.50 -38.66 15.81
N ALA A 14 33.39 -37.95 16.53
CA ALA A 14 33.54 -36.50 16.42
C ALA A 14 34.27 -36.13 15.12
N VAL A 15 35.21 -36.96 14.66
CA VAL A 15 35.88 -36.81 13.36
C VAL A 15 34.91 -37.13 12.23
N LEU A 16 34.06 -38.14 12.35
CA LEU A 16 33.00 -38.44 11.38
C LEU A 16 31.90 -37.36 11.33
N ARG A 17 31.59 -36.71 12.46
CA ARG A 17 30.72 -35.51 12.48
C ARG A 17 31.36 -34.32 11.78
N LEU A 18 32.64 -34.05 12.05
CA LEU A 18 33.37 -32.94 11.43
C LEU A 18 33.56 -33.17 9.91
N VAL A 19 33.81 -34.42 9.50
CA VAL A 19 33.91 -34.80 8.09
C VAL A 19 32.54 -34.71 7.40
N ARG A 20 31.43 -35.06 8.08
CA ARG A 20 30.06 -34.83 7.56
C ARG A 20 29.72 -33.34 7.44
N GLU A 21 30.16 -32.50 8.37
CA GLU A 21 29.93 -31.05 8.32
C GLU A 21 30.82 -30.35 7.27
N LEU A 22 31.99 -30.92 6.94
CA LEU A 22 32.91 -30.36 5.94
C LEU A 22 32.67 -30.88 4.52
N THR A 23 32.03 -32.04 4.32
CA THR A 23 31.65 -32.53 2.97
C THR A 23 30.36 -31.91 2.42
N THR A 24 29.62 -31.14 3.22
CA THR A 24 28.45 -30.38 2.75
C THR A 24 28.79 -29.04 2.08
N THR A 25 30.08 -28.70 1.92
CA THR A 25 30.51 -27.44 1.30
C THR A 25 31.52 -27.66 0.17
N SER A 26 31.09 -28.28 -0.95
CA SER A 26 31.70 -28.04 -2.27
C SER A 26 30.92 -28.72 -3.40
N THR A 27 29.88 -28.07 -3.91
CA THR A 27 29.56 -28.07 -5.35
C THR A 27 28.59 -26.91 -5.61
N THR A 28 29.04 -25.95 -6.39
CA THR A 28 28.32 -24.74 -6.77
C THR A 28 27.16 -25.11 -7.71
N THR A 29 25.94 -25.16 -7.17
CA THR A 29 24.71 -25.09 -7.97
C THR A 29 23.68 -24.30 -7.15
N THR A 30 23.25 -23.18 -7.70
CA THR A 30 22.36 -22.17 -7.11
C THR A 30 21.10 -22.81 -6.53
N THR A 31 21.07 -23.06 -5.21
CA THR A 31 19.93 -23.69 -4.55
C THR A 31 18.93 -22.62 -4.09
N ARG A 32 17.71 -22.65 -4.65
CA ARG A 32 16.53 -21.88 -4.21
C ARG A 32 16.33 -22.04 -2.70
N THR A 33 16.43 -20.96 -1.92
CA THR A 33 16.03 -20.94 -0.50
C THR A 33 14.51 -21.00 -0.41
N ALA A 34 13.98 -22.22 -0.29
CA ALA A 34 12.56 -22.47 -0.18
C ALA A 34 12.02 -22.07 1.22
N THR A 35 10.87 -21.40 1.24
CA THR A 35 10.11 -21.04 2.45
C THR A 35 9.76 -22.31 3.25
N PRO A 36 9.68 -22.29 4.60
CA PRO A 36 9.45 -23.48 5.44
C PRO A 36 8.29 -24.38 4.99
N LEU A 37 7.28 -23.82 4.34
CA LEU A 37 6.13 -24.54 3.80
C LEU A 37 6.48 -25.56 2.70
N VAL A 38 7.58 -25.34 1.96
CA VAL A 38 7.99 -26.24 0.87
C VAL A 38 8.52 -27.57 1.42
N ARG A 39 8.98 -27.62 2.68
CA ARG A 39 9.45 -28.85 3.32
C ARG A 39 8.35 -29.86 3.66
N GLU A 40 7.09 -29.43 3.71
CA GLU A 40 5.95 -30.32 3.96
C GLU A 40 5.35 -30.92 2.68
N LEU A 41 5.80 -30.47 1.50
CA LEU A 41 5.54 -31.20 0.27
C LEU A 41 6.35 -32.50 0.35
N PRO A 42 5.78 -33.66 -0.02
CA PRO A 42 6.45 -34.94 0.12
C PRO A 42 7.80 -34.93 -0.62
N GLU A 43 8.89 -34.76 0.15
CA GLU A 43 10.27 -34.81 -0.33
C GLU A 43 10.67 -36.25 -0.74
N GLU A 44 9.86 -37.26 -0.38
CA GLU A 44 10.18 -38.67 -0.56
C GLU A 44 10.27 -39.15 -2.03
N ASP A 45 9.81 -38.35 -3.01
CA ASP A 45 9.90 -38.67 -4.45
C ASP A 45 10.82 -37.70 -5.25
N ALA A 46 11.65 -36.89 -4.58
CA ALA A 46 12.35 -35.75 -5.17
C ALA A 46 13.58 -36.08 -6.06
N GLU A 47 13.83 -37.34 -6.44
CA GLU A 47 14.97 -37.70 -7.30
C GLU A 47 14.78 -37.30 -8.77
N GLU A 48 13.55 -37.06 -9.24
CA GLU A 48 13.27 -36.55 -10.59
C GLU A 48 12.61 -35.17 -10.51
N ALA A 49 13.04 -34.22 -11.34
CA ALA A 49 12.53 -32.85 -11.32
C ALA A 49 11.06 -32.80 -11.79
N VAL A 50 10.13 -32.98 -10.85
CA VAL A 50 8.69 -32.95 -11.13
C VAL A 50 8.23 -31.51 -11.38
N VAL A 51 7.53 -31.29 -12.49
CA VAL A 51 7.10 -29.95 -12.90
C VAL A 51 5.87 -29.52 -12.11
N ARG A 52 5.87 -28.28 -11.60
CA ARG A 52 4.75 -27.74 -10.81
C ARG A 52 3.87 -26.84 -11.66
N ILE A 53 2.62 -27.22 -11.82
CA ILE A 53 1.64 -26.51 -12.64
C ILE A 53 0.60 -25.87 -11.73
N CYS A 54 0.59 -24.55 -11.68
CA CYS A 54 -0.41 -23.78 -10.95
C CYS A 54 -1.60 -23.43 -11.86
N VAL A 55 -2.83 -23.64 -11.38
CA VAL A 55 -4.06 -23.32 -12.11
C VAL A 55 -4.69 -22.06 -11.54
N LEU A 56 -4.76 -21.01 -12.36
CA LEU A 56 -5.40 -19.74 -12.04
C LEU A 56 -6.70 -19.58 -12.82
N GLY A 57 -7.73 -19.04 -12.18
CA GLY A 57 -8.94 -18.65 -12.89
C GLY A 57 -9.99 -17.98 -12.03
N GLY A 58 -11.11 -17.60 -12.66
CA GLY A 58 -12.22 -16.92 -12.00
C GLY A 58 -12.87 -17.77 -10.91
N THR A 59 -13.32 -17.11 -9.84
CA THR A 59 -14.11 -17.72 -8.75
C THR A 59 -15.52 -18.10 -9.18
N ALA A 60 -15.96 -17.58 -10.33
CA ALA A 60 -17.18 -17.92 -11.03
C ALA A 60 -16.83 -18.06 -12.52
N ILE A 61 -17.44 -19.05 -13.17
CA ILE A 61 -17.27 -19.29 -14.61
C ILE A 61 -18.32 -18.45 -15.35
N GLN A 62 -17.86 -17.55 -16.21
CA GLN A 62 -18.76 -16.64 -16.94
C GLN A 62 -19.00 -17.08 -18.39
N GLY A 63 -18.01 -17.73 -19.01
CA GLY A 63 -18.10 -18.15 -20.40
C GLY A 63 -18.97 -19.41 -20.56
N PRO A 64 -19.94 -19.42 -21.49
CA PRO A 64 -20.65 -20.65 -21.83
C PRO A 64 -19.65 -21.67 -22.40
N GLY A 65 -19.65 -22.89 -21.88
CA GLY A 65 -18.72 -23.94 -22.31
C GLY A 65 -17.35 -23.91 -21.63
N THR A 66 -17.02 -22.87 -20.84
CA THR A 66 -15.73 -22.82 -20.14
C THR A 66 -15.62 -23.94 -19.10
N GLU A 67 -16.71 -24.31 -18.42
CA GLU A 67 -16.70 -25.37 -17.40
C GLU A 67 -16.34 -26.73 -18.03
N GLU A 68 -17.00 -27.09 -19.13
CA GLU A 68 -16.70 -28.31 -19.87
C GLU A 68 -15.27 -28.30 -20.43
N LEU A 69 -14.82 -27.14 -20.94
CA LEU A 69 -13.46 -26.97 -21.45
C LEU A 69 -12.41 -27.16 -20.35
N VAL A 70 -12.59 -26.54 -19.17
CA VAL A 70 -11.67 -26.68 -18.03
C VAL A 70 -11.62 -28.12 -17.54
N GLY A 71 -12.77 -28.80 -17.48
CA GLY A 71 -12.83 -30.21 -17.13
C GLY A 71 -12.03 -31.08 -18.10
N ALA A 72 -12.23 -30.88 -19.41
CA ALA A 72 -11.50 -31.63 -20.45
C ALA A 72 -9.99 -31.32 -20.45
N ILE A 73 -9.58 -30.08 -20.16
CA ILE A 73 -8.17 -29.71 -19.97
C ILE A 73 -7.58 -30.47 -18.78
N ALA A 74 -8.29 -30.54 -17.65
CA ALA A 74 -7.81 -31.23 -16.45
C ALA A 74 -7.60 -32.73 -16.69
N GLU A 75 -8.56 -33.39 -17.36
CA GLU A 75 -8.46 -34.80 -17.74
C GLU A 75 -7.27 -35.04 -18.69
N SER A 76 -7.14 -34.22 -19.72
CA SER A 76 -6.05 -34.31 -20.71
C SER A 76 -4.67 -34.08 -20.11
N LEU A 77 -4.51 -33.07 -19.23
CA LEU A 77 -3.24 -32.81 -18.56
C LEU A 77 -2.86 -33.94 -17.60
N ALA A 78 -3.81 -34.44 -16.81
CA ALA A 78 -3.57 -35.53 -15.87
C ALA A 78 -3.11 -36.81 -16.59
N SER A 79 -3.73 -37.15 -17.73
CA SER A 79 -3.34 -38.30 -18.54
C SER A 79 -2.03 -38.11 -19.30
N THR A 80 -1.80 -36.90 -19.84
CA THR A 80 -0.64 -36.63 -20.71
C THR A 80 0.66 -36.54 -19.92
N LEU A 81 0.63 -35.85 -18.77
CA LEU A 81 1.85 -35.62 -17.99
C LEU A 81 2.19 -36.83 -17.13
N GLY A 82 1.21 -37.65 -16.74
CA GLY A 82 1.44 -38.75 -15.80
C GLY A 82 2.24 -38.26 -14.60
N ASP A 83 3.09 -39.09 -14.02
CA ASP A 83 3.79 -38.77 -12.77
C ASP A 83 4.86 -37.67 -12.88
N LYS A 84 5.00 -37.04 -14.04
CA LYS A 84 5.98 -35.96 -14.32
C LYS A 84 5.53 -34.58 -13.84
N ALA A 85 4.32 -34.45 -13.29
CA ALA A 85 3.81 -33.16 -12.84
C ALA A 85 2.97 -33.21 -11.55
N TRP A 86 3.03 -32.13 -10.77
CA TRP A 86 2.10 -31.80 -9.69
C TRP A 86 1.22 -30.63 -10.10
N PHE A 87 -0.06 -30.70 -9.72
CA PHE A 87 -1.03 -29.64 -9.96
C PHE A 87 -1.37 -28.89 -8.67
N PHE A 88 -1.41 -27.57 -8.73
CA PHE A 88 -1.70 -26.71 -7.59
C PHE A 88 -2.87 -25.78 -7.88
N THR A 89 -3.81 -25.67 -6.94
CA THR A 89 -4.89 -24.67 -6.94
C THR A 89 -4.85 -23.85 -5.64
N GLU A 90 -5.64 -22.78 -5.57
CA GLU A 90 -5.84 -21.99 -4.34
C GLU A 90 -7.11 -22.39 -3.57
N GLY A 91 -7.76 -23.50 -3.94
CA GLY A 91 -9.01 -23.94 -3.32
C GLY A 91 -10.18 -22.97 -3.52
N MET A 92 -10.17 -22.16 -4.59
CA MET A 92 -11.25 -21.22 -4.93
C MET A 92 -12.32 -21.80 -5.88
N PRO A 93 -13.62 -21.56 -5.66
CA PRO A 93 -14.70 -22.10 -6.51
C PRO A 93 -14.56 -21.71 -7.99
N GLY A 94 -15.37 -22.30 -8.86
CA GLY A 94 -15.36 -21.99 -10.30
C GLY A 94 -14.27 -22.77 -11.05
N VAL A 95 -13.34 -22.06 -11.71
CA VAL A 95 -12.33 -22.71 -12.58
C VAL A 95 -11.49 -23.74 -11.83
N GLN A 96 -10.95 -23.37 -10.66
CA GLN A 96 -10.03 -24.25 -9.93
C GLN A 96 -10.75 -25.48 -9.35
N GLN A 97 -11.98 -25.29 -8.86
CA GLN A 97 -12.82 -26.40 -8.40
C GLN A 97 -13.15 -27.37 -9.55
N THR A 98 -13.55 -26.84 -10.70
CA THR A 98 -13.85 -27.64 -11.90
C THR A 98 -12.64 -28.44 -12.35
N PHE A 99 -11.47 -27.80 -12.39
CA PHE A 99 -10.21 -28.46 -12.70
C PHE A 99 -9.92 -29.57 -11.69
N ALA A 100 -10.00 -29.26 -10.39
CA ALA A 100 -9.70 -30.19 -9.31
C ALA A 100 -10.57 -31.45 -9.35
N GLN A 101 -11.87 -31.30 -9.61
CA GLN A 101 -12.82 -32.41 -9.67
C GLN A 101 -12.59 -33.36 -10.86
N ARG A 102 -11.92 -32.87 -11.91
CA ARG A 102 -11.64 -33.58 -13.16
C ARG A 102 -10.17 -33.98 -13.35
N CYS A 103 -9.31 -33.65 -12.39
CA CYS A 103 -7.87 -33.92 -12.46
C CYS A 103 -7.53 -35.37 -12.07
N GLY A 104 -7.89 -36.33 -12.94
CA GLY A 104 -7.58 -37.75 -12.76
C GLY A 104 -8.13 -38.32 -11.43
N ASP A 105 -7.28 -39.01 -10.68
CA ASP A 105 -7.64 -39.52 -9.34
C ASP A 105 -7.43 -38.48 -8.22
N GLY A 106 -6.77 -37.36 -8.51
CA GLY A 106 -6.41 -36.31 -7.56
C GLY A 106 -5.18 -36.61 -6.70
N SER A 107 -4.49 -37.73 -6.90
CA SER A 107 -3.28 -38.09 -6.11
C SER A 107 -2.18 -37.04 -6.21
N ARG A 108 -2.07 -36.39 -7.38
CA ARG A 108 -1.07 -35.36 -7.70
C ARG A 108 -1.61 -33.92 -7.72
N LEU A 109 -2.75 -33.71 -7.05
CA LEU A 109 -3.39 -32.42 -6.94
C LEU A 109 -3.30 -31.89 -5.50
N CYS A 110 -2.85 -30.65 -5.35
CA CYS A 110 -2.74 -29.95 -4.08
C CYS A 110 -3.57 -28.65 -4.11
N ASN A 111 -4.47 -28.46 -3.15
CA ASN A 111 -5.24 -27.22 -3.00
C ASN A 111 -4.64 -26.41 -1.85
N LEU A 112 -3.99 -25.29 -2.17
CA LEU A 112 -3.40 -24.39 -1.20
C LEU A 112 -4.47 -23.52 -0.58
N LEU A 113 -4.56 -23.46 0.74
CA LEU A 113 -5.61 -22.79 1.50
C LEU A 113 -5.01 -21.95 2.64
N PRO A 114 -5.68 -20.91 3.15
CA PRO A 114 -5.28 -20.28 4.40
C PRO A 114 -5.43 -21.25 5.58
N LEU A 115 -4.71 -20.99 6.66
CA LEU A 115 -4.80 -21.76 7.89
C LEU A 115 -6.27 -21.92 8.34
N SER A 116 -6.63 -23.14 8.73
CA SER A 116 -7.98 -23.51 9.21
C SER A 116 -9.09 -23.46 8.15
N GLN A 117 -8.76 -23.43 6.86
CA GLN A 117 -9.74 -23.56 5.77
C GLN A 117 -9.63 -24.92 5.07
N ALA A 118 -10.70 -25.32 4.38
CA ALA A 118 -10.78 -26.52 3.57
C ALA A 118 -11.42 -26.19 2.21
N SER A 119 -10.90 -26.75 1.13
CA SER A 119 -11.43 -26.53 -0.24
C SER A 119 -12.81 -27.16 -0.40
N SER A 120 -13.06 -28.25 0.33
CA SER A 120 -14.27 -29.07 0.22
C SER A 120 -14.50 -29.67 -1.19
N TYR A 121 -13.45 -29.78 -2.01
CA TYR A 121 -13.57 -30.31 -3.37
C TYR A 121 -13.81 -31.83 -3.42
N GLY A 122 -13.41 -32.55 -2.37
CA GLY A 122 -13.43 -34.01 -2.34
C GLY A 122 -12.38 -34.66 -3.27
N ARG A 123 -11.46 -33.88 -3.84
CA ARG A 123 -10.36 -34.31 -4.72
C ARG A 123 -9.10 -33.51 -4.42
N GLY A 124 -7.95 -34.17 -4.49
CA GLY A 124 -6.67 -33.59 -4.11
C GLY A 124 -6.42 -33.59 -2.61
N ARG A 125 -5.26 -33.05 -2.22
CA ARG A 125 -4.87 -32.82 -0.83
C ARG A 125 -4.91 -31.33 -0.53
N ASP A 126 -5.55 -30.98 0.57
CA ASP A 126 -5.61 -29.60 1.07
C ASP A 126 -4.35 -29.29 1.89
N PHE A 127 -3.66 -28.20 1.56
CA PHE A 127 -2.46 -27.74 2.27
C PHE A 127 -2.66 -26.32 2.78
N ASN A 128 -2.37 -26.10 4.06
CA ASN A 128 -2.38 -24.76 4.64
C ASN A 128 -1.13 -24.00 4.16
N ALA A 129 -1.30 -22.97 3.34
CA ALA A 129 -0.24 -22.19 2.71
C ALA A 129 -0.18 -20.75 3.20
N GLY A 130 -0.14 -20.56 4.52
CA GLY A 130 -0.08 -19.24 5.15
C GLY A 130 -1.27 -18.95 6.04
N LYS A 131 -1.17 -17.90 6.85
CA LYS A 131 -2.17 -17.56 7.87
C LYS A 131 -3.47 -16.97 7.30
N ASP A 132 -3.41 -16.37 6.11
CA ASP A 132 -4.50 -15.63 5.48
C ASP A 132 -4.45 -15.76 3.94
N ILE A 133 -5.45 -15.17 3.26
CA ILE A 133 -5.58 -15.20 1.80
C ILE A 133 -4.39 -14.51 1.10
N ALA A 134 -3.84 -13.44 1.67
CA ALA A 134 -2.73 -12.71 1.07
C ALA A 134 -1.41 -13.51 1.15
N ALA A 135 -1.12 -14.13 2.30
CA ALA A 135 -0.02 -15.04 2.49
C ALA A 135 -0.12 -16.24 1.54
N ARG A 136 -1.31 -16.83 1.41
CA ARG A 136 -1.59 -17.90 0.45
C ARG A 136 -1.28 -17.51 -0.98
N LYS A 137 -1.80 -16.36 -1.45
CA LYS A 137 -1.51 -15.83 -2.79
C LYS A 137 -0.01 -15.68 -3.03
N ARG A 138 0.73 -15.13 -2.05
CA ARG A 138 2.19 -14.99 -2.14
C ARG A 138 2.89 -16.34 -2.30
N VAL A 139 2.51 -17.34 -1.49
CA VAL A 139 3.07 -18.70 -1.64
C VAL A 139 2.74 -19.27 -3.02
N PHE A 140 1.48 -19.14 -3.45
CA PHE A 140 0.99 -19.65 -4.72
C PHE A 140 1.73 -19.04 -5.93
N SER A 141 1.98 -17.72 -5.92
CA SER A 141 2.77 -16.99 -6.95
C SER A 141 4.24 -17.43 -7.04
N LEU A 142 4.78 -18.01 -5.97
CA LEU A 142 6.18 -18.45 -5.90
C LEU A 142 6.37 -19.93 -6.27
N LEU A 143 5.30 -20.71 -6.30
CA LEU A 143 5.38 -22.17 -6.35
C LEU A 143 5.54 -22.75 -7.76
N GLY A 144 4.76 -22.28 -8.72
CA GLY A 144 4.63 -22.93 -10.03
C GLY A 144 5.82 -22.67 -10.96
N ASP A 145 6.12 -23.65 -11.81
CA ASP A 145 7.03 -23.48 -12.95
C ASP A 145 6.22 -23.04 -14.19
N VAL A 146 4.98 -23.52 -14.31
CA VAL A 146 3.99 -23.14 -15.32
C VAL A 146 2.69 -22.70 -14.64
N TYR A 147 2.08 -21.61 -15.12
CA TYR A 147 0.77 -21.13 -14.70
C TYR A 147 -0.20 -21.21 -15.86
N LEU A 148 -1.21 -22.07 -15.73
CA LEU A 148 -2.36 -22.14 -16.64
C LEU A 148 -3.39 -21.11 -16.18
N VAL A 149 -3.78 -20.19 -17.06
CA VAL A 149 -4.73 -19.11 -16.72
C VAL A 149 -5.99 -19.24 -17.57
N VAL A 150 -7.14 -19.38 -16.92
CA VAL A 150 -8.46 -19.49 -17.56
C VAL A 150 -9.42 -18.45 -16.97
N GLU A 151 -10.03 -17.62 -17.80
CA GLU A 151 -10.83 -16.46 -17.39
C GLU A 151 -10.09 -15.53 -16.40
N GLY A 152 -10.72 -15.17 -15.29
CA GLY A 152 -10.13 -14.46 -14.17
C GLY A 152 -10.44 -12.96 -14.12
N GLY A 153 -10.38 -12.41 -12.90
CA GLY A 153 -10.51 -10.98 -12.62
C GLY A 153 -9.16 -10.32 -12.26
N PRO A 154 -9.18 -9.12 -11.64
CA PRO A 154 -7.98 -8.42 -11.20
C PRO A 154 -7.05 -9.26 -10.31
N GLY A 155 -7.61 -10.07 -9.41
CA GLY A 155 -6.82 -10.94 -8.54
C GLY A 155 -6.06 -12.03 -9.27
N VAL A 156 -6.59 -12.53 -10.39
CA VAL A 156 -5.91 -13.51 -11.25
C VAL A 156 -4.82 -12.83 -12.08
N ALA A 157 -5.11 -11.64 -12.63
CA ALA A 157 -4.12 -10.87 -13.38
C ALA A 157 -2.93 -10.47 -12.52
N GLY A 158 -3.16 -10.06 -11.26
CA GLY A 158 -2.08 -9.75 -10.31
C GLY A 158 -1.19 -10.96 -10.01
N GLN A 159 -1.78 -12.14 -9.78
CA GLN A 159 -1.01 -13.38 -9.56
C GLN A 159 -0.23 -13.80 -10.81
N ALA A 160 -0.84 -13.73 -11.99
CA ALA A 160 -0.15 -14.02 -13.24
C ALA A 160 1.00 -13.03 -13.50
N GLN A 161 0.84 -11.76 -13.14
CA GLN A 161 1.89 -10.75 -13.24
C GLN A 161 3.05 -11.04 -12.28
N GLU A 162 2.77 -11.45 -11.04
CA GLU A 162 3.80 -11.84 -10.07
C GLU A 162 4.56 -13.09 -10.51
N ALA A 163 3.85 -14.11 -11.00
CA ALA A 163 4.44 -15.32 -11.56
C ALA A 163 5.31 -15.03 -12.79
N PHE A 164 4.79 -14.24 -13.75
CA PHE A 164 5.53 -13.85 -14.94
C PHE A 164 6.78 -13.04 -14.60
N ALA A 165 6.68 -12.09 -13.66
CA ALA A 165 7.82 -11.29 -13.24
C ALA A 165 8.91 -12.08 -12.49
N ARG A 166 8.59 -13.31 -12.05
CA ARG A 166 9.56 -14.27 -11.50
C ARG A 166 10.19 -15.16 -12.59
N GLY A 167 9.75 -15.03 -13.84
CA GLY A 167 10.18 -15.89 -14.95
C GLY A 167 9.40 -17.21 -15.03
N ALA A 168 8.28 -17.36 -14.32
CA ALA A 168 7.41 -18.51 -14.53
C ALA A 168 6.71 -18.41 -15.89
N ARG A 169 6.48 -19.55 -16.53
CA ARG A 169 5.79 -19.59 -17.83
C ARG A 169 4.31 -19.45 -17.64
N ILE A 170 3.67 -18.65 -18.49
CA ILE A 170 2.24 -18.41 -18.44
C ILE A 170 1.61 -18.99 -19.71
N VAL A 171 0.56 -19.80 -19.55
CA VAL A 171 -0.24 -20.34 -20.65
C VAL A 171 -1.67 -19.80 -20.49
N PRO A 172 -2.03 -18.68 -21.16
CA PRO A 172 -3.35 -18.09 -21.07
C PRO A 172 -4.33 -18.71 -22.08
N VAL A 173 -5.46 -19.24 -21.61
CA VAL A 173 -6.55 -19.75 -22.47
C VAL A 173 -7.44 -18.57 -22.92
N MET A 174 -6.87 -17.71 -23.77
CA MET A 174 -7.38 -16.38 -24.12
C MET A 174 -8.85 -16.35 -24.60
N LEU A 175 -9.34 -17.41 -25.25
CA LEU A 175 -10.71 -17.49 -25.75
C LEU A 175 -11.77 -17.38 -24.63
N THR A 176 -11.39 -17.72 -23.40
CA THR A 176 -12.27 -17.68 -22.22
C THR A 176 -12.48 -16.26 -21.66
N GLY A 177 -11.69 -15.26 -22.09
CA GLY A 177 -11.89 -13.86 -21.71
C GLY A 177 -11.23 -13.46 -20.38
N GLY A 178 -11.66 -12.33 -19.81
CA GLY A 178 -11.18 -11.84 -18.52
C GLY A 178 -9.66 -11.56 -18.47
N ALA A 179 -9.03 -11.91 -17.36
CA ALA A 179 -7.59 -11.76 -17.17
C ALA A 179 -6.81 -12.54 -18.25
N SER A 180 -7.20 -13.78 -18.54
CA SER A 180 -6.55 -14.62 -19.55
C SER A 180 -6.53 -14.01 -20.96
N SER A 181 -7.47 -13.12 -21.30
CA SER A 181 -7.50 -12.39 -22.58
C SER A 181 -6.82 -11.03 -22.56
N GLY A 182 -6.16 -10.66 -21.46
CA GLY A 182 -5.41 -9.41 -21.34
C GLY A 182 -6.08 -8.29 -20.53
N MET A 183 -7.22 -8.54 -19.88
CA MET A 183 -7.86 -7.53 -19.03
C MET A 183 -7.13 -7.36 -17.69
N PHE A 184 -7.47 -6.29 -16.96
CA PHE A 184 -7.00 -6.03 -15.58
C PHE A 184 -5.47 -5.94 -15.43
N HIS A 185 -4.79 -5.36 -16.42
CA HIS A 185 -3.32 -5.23 -16.43
C HIS A 185 -2.57 -6.57 -16.43
N PHE A 186 -3.18 -7.61 -17.02
CA PHE A 186 -2.48 -8.87 -17.30
C PHE A 186 -1.16 -8.60 -18.05
N PRO A 187 -0.06 -9.31 -17.74
CA PRO A 187 1.25 -9.05 -18.34
C PRO A 187 1.20 -9.12 -19.88
N PRO A 188 1.38 -8.01 -20.61
CA PRO A 188 1.20 -8.00 -22.06
C PRO A 188 2.20 -8.93 -22.80
N ALA A 189 3.38 -9.11 -22.22
CA ALA A 189 4.40 -10.03 -22.74
C ALA A 189 3.95 -11.51 -22.67
N ALA A 190 3.17 -11.89 -21.66
CA ALA A 190 2.62 -13.25 -21.55
C ALA A 190 1.53 -13.55 -22.60
N LEU A 191 0.97 -12.52 -23.24
CA LEU A 191 0.02 -12.67 -24.34
C LEU A 191 0.70 -12.82 -25.69
N LYS A 192 1.99 -12.47 -25.80
CA LYS A 192 2.79 -12.74 -27.00
C LYS A 192 3.06 -14.23 -27.10
N ARG A 193 3.17 -14.75 -28.32
CA ARG A 193 3.47 -16.17 -28.55
C ARG A 193 4.87 -16.46 -27.98
N PRO A 194 5.02 -17.36 -26.99
CA PRO A 194 6.32 -17.71 -26.45
C PRO A 194 7.13 -18.59 -27.43
N SER A 195 8.44 -18.68 -27.22
CA SER A 195 9.38 -19.49 -28.01
C SER A 195 8.95 -20.96 -28.11
N PHE A 196 8.44 -21.52 -27.00
CA PHE A 196 7.97 -22.90 -26.90
C PHE A 196 6.62 -23.19 -27.58
N ALA A 197 5.90 -22.15 -28.04
CA ALA A 197 4.58 -22.30 -28.66
C ALA A 197 4.68 -22.21 -30.18
N THR A 198 4.16 -23.23 -30.89
CA THR A 198 3.97 -23.10 -32.33
C THR A 198 2.84 -22.10 -32.63
N LYS A 199 2.91 -21.46 -33.79
CA LYS A 199 1.90 -20.46 -34.20
C LYS A 199 0.48 -21.05 -34.22
N ALA A 200 0.33 -22.26 -34.76
CA ALA A 200 -0.97 -22.93 -34.86
C ALA A 200 -1.60 -23.21 -33.48
N LEU A 201 -0.84 -23.76 -32.53
CA LEU A 201 -1.34 -24.02 -31.18
C LEU A 201 -1.71 -22.74 -30.44
N TRP A 202 -0.91 -21.68 -30.61
CA TRP A 202 -1.17 -20.39 -29.99
C TRP A 202 -2.41 -19.69 -30.54
N GLU A 203 -2.68 -19.83 -31.85
CA GLU A 203 -3.88 -19.32 -32.49
C GLU A 203 -5.16 -20.01 -32.00
N LEU A 204 -5.10 -21.32 -31.70
CA LEU A 204 -6.22 -22.06 -31.12
C LEU A 204 -6.64 -21.52 -29.75
N LEU A 205 -5.69 -21.06 -28.92
CA LEU A 205 -6.03 -20.46 -27.62
C LEU A 205 -6.78 -19.13 -27.73
N ARG A 206 -6.73 -18.46 -28.89
CA ARG A 206 -7.39 -17.17 -29.15
C ARG A 206 -8.71 -17.31 -29.91
N ASN A 207 -8.86 -18.39 -30.68
CA ASN A 207 -9.99 -18.56 -31.57
C ASN A 207 -11.23 -19.08 -30.80
N ARG A 208 -12.22 -18.22 -30.61
CA ARG A 208 -13.50 -18.58 -29.96
C ARG A 208 -14.34 -19.57 -30.75
N GLU A 209 -14.07 -19.73 -32.04
CA GLU A 209 -14.77 -20.68 -32.92
C GLU A 209 -14.04 -22.02 -33.01
N ALA A 210 -12.88 -22.16 -32.37
CA ALA A 210 -12.14 -23.42 -32.37
C ALA A 210 -12.93 -24.52 -31.64
N PRO A 211 -12.96 -25.76 -32.17
CA PRO A 211 -13.54 -26.88 -31.46
C PRO A 211 -12.86 -27.10 -30.11
N ALA A 212 -13.64 -27.31 -29.04
CA ALA A 212 -13.12 -27.47 -27.68
C ALA A 212 -12.04 -28.57 -27.59
N ALA A 213 -12.22 -29.69 -28.29
CA ALA A 213 -11.22 -30.77 -28.34
C ALA A 213 -9.85 -30.30 -28.86
N SER A 214 -9.82 -29.49 -29.93
CA SER A 214 -8.57 -28.94 -30.47
C SER A 214 -7.92 -27.95 -29.52
N VAL A 215 -8.71 -27.17 -28.77
CA VAL A 215 -8.18 -26.26 -27.73
C VAL A 215 -7.58 -27.08 -26.58
N VAL A 216 -8.24 -28.14 -26.13
CA VAL A 216 -7.75 -29.03 -25.07
C VAL A 216 -6.41 -29.64 -25.43
N GLU A 217 -6.29 -30.20 -26.64
CA GLU A 217 -5.04 -30.74 -27.17
C GLU A 217 -3.94 -29.67 -27.24
N ALA A 218 -4.29 -28.46 -27.68
CA ALA A 218 -3.34 -27.36 -27.76
C ALA A 218 -2.84 -26.89 -26.39
N VAL A 219 -3.73 -26.78 -25.39
CA VAL A 219 -3.35 -26.43 -24.01
C VAL A 219 -2.41 -27.50 -23.44
N ALA A 220 -2.75 -28.78 -23.59
CA ALA A 220 -1.91 -29.87 -23.10
C ALA A 220 -0.52 -29.87 -23.74
N ALA A 221 -0.45 -29.72 -25.07
CA ALA A 221 0.82 -29.64 -25.80
C ALA A 221 1.67 -28.43 -25.37
N LEU A 222 1.04 -27.27 -25.16
CA LEU A 222 1.74 -26.06 -24.72
C LEU A 222 2.26 -26.16 -23.28
N VAL A 223 1.49 -26.76 -22.37
CA VAL A 223 1.95 -27.01 -21.00
C VAL A 223 3.10 -28.01 -20.98
N VAL A 224 3.06 -29.07 -21.78
CA VAL A 224 4.18 -30.02 -21.94
C VAL A 224 5.42 -29.31 -22.48
N ALA A 225 5.30 -28.52 -23.55
CA ALA A 225 6.42 -27.77 -24.12
C ALA A 225 7.00 -26.75 -23.11
N ALA A 226 6.13 -26.04 -22.39
CA ALA A 226 6.52 -25.14 -21.31
C ALA A 226 7.20 -25.90 -20.15
N SER A 227 6.87 -27.16 -19.93
CA SER A 227 7.46 -27.98 -18.86
C SER A 227 8.87 -28.46 -19.21
N LEU A 228 9.11 -28.81 -20.48
CA LEU A 228 10.41 -29.33 -20.94
C LEU A 228 11.50 -28.27 -21.06
N ASN A 229 11.13 -27.03 -21.34
CA ASN A 229 12.11 -25.96 -21.58
C ASN A 229 12.68 -25.33 -20.30
N SER A 230 12.39 -25.84 -19.10
CA SER A 230 12.80 -25.25 -17.80
C SER A 230 14.31 -25.11 -17.59
N HIS A 231 15.14 -25.65 -18.47
CA HIS A 231 16.60 -25.72 -18.29
C HIS A 231 17.45 -25.03 -19.37
N VAL A 232 16.87 -24.45 -20.43
CA VAL A 232 17.65 -24.16 -21.66
C VAL A 232 17.87 -22.66 -21.97
N GLU A 233 17.11 -21.72 -21.39
CA GLU A 233 17.15 -20.31 -21.84
C GLU A 233 18.16 -19.39 -21.11
N ASP A 234 19.01 -19.88 -20.20
CA ASP A 234 20.02 -19.06 -19.50
C ASP A 234 21.28 -18.71 -20.34
N ALA A 235 21.29 -18.95 -21.67
CA ALA A 235 22.55 -18.89 -22.43
C ALA A 235 22.55 -18.15 -23.80
N SER A 236 21.46 -17.58 -24.32
CA SER A 236 21.54 -16.93 -25.65
C SER A 236 20.43 -15.92 -25.95
N GLU A 237 20.59 -14.67 -25.54
CA GLU A 237 19.90 -13.52 -26.12
C GLU A 237 20.92 -12.38 -26.34
N GLU A 238 21.83 -12.54 -27.30
CA GLU A 238 22.77 -11.49 -27.73
C GLU A 238 22.72 -11.15 -29.24
N GLU A 239 21.81 -11.71 -30.05
CA GLU A 239 21.95 -11.64 -31.53
C GLU A 239 20.81 -11.04 -32.39
N GLU A 240 19.79 -10.36 -31.85
CA GLU A 240 18.67 -9.86 -32.69
C GLU A 240 18.42 -8.32 -32.74
N ASP A 241 19.38 -7.47 -32.35
CA ASP A 241 19.20 -6.01 -32.43
C ASP A 241 19.75 -5.32 -33.70
N GLU A 242 20.27 -6.05 -34.70
CA GLU A 242 20.94 -5.45 -35.86
C GLU A 242 20.03 -5.09 -37.07
N GLN A 243 18.70 -5.17 -36.98
CA GLN A 243 17.79 -4.88 -38.12
C GLN A 243 16.80 -3.72 -37.93
N SER A 244 16.89 -2.93 -36.86
CA SER A 244 15.91 -1.86 -36.59
C SER A 244 16.35 -0.44 -36.98
N GLU A 245 17.59 -0.23 -37.46
CA GLU A 245 18.20 1.11 -37.55
C GLU A 245 18.22 1.74 -38.96
N GLU A 246 17.28 1.40 -39.84
CA GLU A 246 17.25 1.96 -41.21
C GLU A 246 15.86 2.47 -41.63
N LEU A 247 15.24 3.36 -40.84
CA LEU A 247 14.21 4.26 -41.37
C LEU A 247 13.89 5.46 -40.45
N ARG A 248 14.70 6.53 -40.52
CA ARG A 248 14.27 7.89 -40.14
C ARG A 248 15.20 8.95 -40.71
N THR A 249 14.86 9.43 -41.90
CA THR A 249 15.37 10.67 -42.51
C THR A 249 14.46 11.84 -42.17
N ASP A 250 15.13 12.94 -41.78
CA ASP A 250 14.89 14.35 -42.10
C ASP A 250 13.57 15.03 -41.72
N THR A 251 13.66 15.94 -40.73
CA THR A 251 13.09 17.29 -40.86
C THR A 251 13.85 18.28 -39.97
N GLU A 252 14.71 19.10 -40.58
CA GLU A 252 15.16 20.39 -40.05
C GLU A 252 14.00 21.41 -40.15
N ASP A 253 13.79 22.30 -39.17
CA ASP A 253 14.32 23.66 -39.23
C ASP A 253 13.81 24.62 -38.13
N ALA A 254 14.73 25.48 -37.69
CA ALA A 254 14.61 26.85 -37.18
C ALA A 254 13.52 27.26 -36.16
N SER A 255 13.94 27.77 -34.99
CA SER A 255 13.87 29.23 -34.76
C SER A 255 14.72 29.67 -33.54
N SER A 256 15.46 30.75 -33.78
CA SER A 256 16.16 31.55 -32.80
C SER A 256 15.22 32.53 -32.12
N THR A 257 15.39 32.82 -30.83
CA THR A 257 14.99 34.13 -30.30
C THR A 257 15.78 34.50 -29.05
N SER A 258 16.56 35.57 -29.20
CA SER A 258 17.30 36.35 -28.22
C SER A 258 16.37 37.17 -27.32
N ARG A 259 16.75 37.40 -26.04
CA ARG A 259 16.40 38.62 -25.25
C ARG A 259 17.09 38.66 -23.85
N PRO A 260 17.10 39.80 -23.12
CA PRO A 260 18.33 40.58 -22.91
C PRO A 260 18.71 40.85 -21.44
N LEU A 261 19.89 41.44 -21.28
CA LEU A 261 20.44 42.07 -20.07
C LEU A 261 19.86 43.47 -19.82
N LEU A 262 19.44 43.75 -18.58
CA LEU A 262 19.31 45.04 -17.86
C LEU A 262 18.71 44.68 -16.48
N GLY A 263 19.26 44.97 -15.30
CA GLY A 263 19.94 46.17 -14.82
C GLY A 263 18.96 46.93 -13.92
N SER A 264 19.12 46.88 -12.58
CA SER A 264 18.76 48.01 -11.69
C SER A 264 19.29 47.84 -10.27
N ARG A 265 19.92 48.93 -9.81
CA ARG A 265 20.29 49.28 -8.43
C ARG A 265 19.05 49.46 -7.54
N GLY A 266 19.25 49.33 -6.23
CA GLY A 266 18.34 49.83 -5.19
C GLY A 266 18.93 49.59 -3.80
N ALA A 267 19.78 50.51 -3.34
CA ALA A 267 20.26 50.58 -1.97
C ALA A 267 19.26 51.37 -1.12
N THR A 268 18.91 50.86 0.06
CA THR A 268 18.41 51.67 1.18
C THR A 268 18.92 51.12 2.50
N THR A 269 19.68 51.98 3.17
CA THR A 269 20.15 51.88 4.55
C THR A 269 19.00 52.20 5.52
N GLY A 270 19.01 51.57 6.70
CA GLY A 270 17.96 51.79 7.71
C GLY A 270 18.33 51.32 9.12
N VAL A 271 19.21 52.09 9.76
CA VAL A 271 19.18 52.55 11.17
C VAL A 271 18.82 51.54 12.29
N SER A 272 19.82 51.35 13.14
CA SER A 272 19.81 50.71 14.47
C SER A 272 19.03 51.48 15.54
N SER A 273 18.50 50.76 16.54
CA SER A 273 18.42 51.24 17.93
C SER A 273 18.38 50.05 18.92
N PRO A 274 19.10 50.13 20.05
CA PRO A 274 19.18 49.07 21.05
C PRO A 274 18.17 49.32 22.18
N LEU A 275 17.53 48.26 22.69
CA LEU A 275 16.75 48.33 23.93
C LEU A 275 17.17 47.22 24.91
N LEU A 276 17.81 47.71 25.98
CA LEU A 276 17.90 47.26 27.36
C LEU A 276 17.53 45.81 27.72
N GLY A 277 18.52 45.16 28.34
CA GLY A 277 18.40 43.86 28.99
C GLY A 277 17.61 43.88 30.30
N ILE A 278 16.97 42.74 30.56
CA ILE A 278 16.42 42.34 31.86
C ILE A 278 17.16 41.06 32.25
N PRO A 279 17.71 40.94 33.46
CA PRO A 279 18.40 39.72 33.89
C PRO A 279 17.40 38.59 34.17
N PRO A 280 17.71 37.33 33.81
CA PRO A 280 16.85 36.20 34.13
C PRO A 280 16.90 35.85 35.63
N PRO A 281 15.80 35.34 36.22
CA PRO A 281 15.76 34.90 37.62
C PRO A 281 16.53 33.58 37.83
N PRO A 282 16.93 33.27 39.08
CA PRO A 282 17.85 32.18 39.38
C PRO A 282 17.22 30.80 39.12
N GLN A 283 17.95 29.97 38.37
CA GLN A 283 17.62 28.57 38.13
C GLN A 283 17.73 27.76 39.43
N ARG A 284 16.66 27.01 39.75
CA ARG A 284 16.70 25.93 40.75
C ARG A 284 17.28 24.68 40.11
N SER A 285 18.22 24.03 40.80
CA SER A 285 18.82 22.76 40.41
C SER A 285 17.80 21.61 40.43
N PRO A 286 17.59 20.88 39.33
CA PRO A 286 16.86 19.62 39.35
C PRO A 286 17.71 18.53 40.02
N GLN A 287 17.07 17.75 40.88
CA GLN A 287 17.65 16.59 41.56
C GLN A 287 18.05 15.49 40.57
N ASP A 288 19.15 14.83 40.91
CA ASP A 288 19.79 13.72 40.20
C ASP A 288 18.82 12.61 39.76
N PHE A 289 18.55 12.52 38.46
CA PHE A 289 18.27 11.25 37.81
C PHE A 289 19.60 10.61 37.42
N ARG A 290 19.84 9.37 37.86
CA ARG A 290 21.00 8.57 37.47
C ARG A 290 20.96 8.30 35.97
N GLU A 291 21.67 9.15 35.23
CA GLU A 291 21.98 9.04 33.82
C GLU A 291 22.86 7.79 33.59
N VAL A 292 22.30 6.77 32.92
CA VAL A 292 23.12 5.69 32.35
C VAL A 292 23.79 6.28 31.12
N LYS A 293 25.01 6.80 31.29
CA LYS A 293 25.84 7.28 30.18
C LYS A 293 26.18 6.12 29.23
N ALA A 294 25.41 5.99 28.15
CA ALA A 294 25.89 5.35 26.96
C ALA A 294 27.06 6.18 26.39
N PRO A 295 28.12 5.55 25.84
CA PRO A 295 29.24 6.28 25.27
C PRO A 295 28.76 7.14 24.09
N ALA A 296 28.89 8.45 24.22
CA ALA A 296 28.59 9.42 23.18
C ALA A 296 29.47 9.15 21.94
N HIS A 297 28.94 8.41 20.98
CA HIS A 297 29.60 8.13 19.72
C HIS A 297 29.65 9.42 18.89
N ARG A 298 30.85 10.00 18.76
CA ARG A 298 31.17 11.18 17.92
C ARG A 298 30.83 11.05 16.42
N MET A 299 30.29 9.92 15.96
CA MET A 299 29.93 9.72 14.55
C MET A 299 28.63 10.44 14.13
N GLY A 300 27.74 10.81 15.08
CA GLY A 300 26.44 11.43 14.76
C GLY A 300 26.52 12.87 14.20
N GLN A 301 27.58 13.62 14.48
CA GLN A 301 27.64 15.03 14.06
C GLN A 301 27.87 15.24 12.55
N VAL A 302 28.42 14.26 11.83
CA VAL A 302 28.80 14.45 10.42
C VAL A 302 27.62 14.21 9.47
N ALA A 303 26.77 13.21 9.75
CA ALA A 303 25.60 12.91 8.91
C ALA A 303 24.46 13.92 9.08
N ALA A 304 24.38 14.60 10.23
CA ALA A 304 23.34 15.58 10.54
C ALA A 304 23.33 16.81 9.60
N LEU A 305 24.37 17.03 8.79
CA LEU A 305 24.62 18.29 8.08
C LEU A 305 24.56 18.22 6.55
N LEU A 306 24.30 17.06 5.94
CA LEU A 306 24.27 17.02 4.47
C LEU A 306 23.06 17.79 3.93
N PRO A 307 23.29 18.81 3.08
CA PRO A 307 22.19 19.54 2.48
C PRO A 307 21.34 18.59 1.62
N PRO A 308 20.01 18.80 1.54
CA PRO A 308 19.15 18.00 0.67
C PRO A 308 19.64 18.00 -0.77
N VAL A 309 19.60 16.84 -1.42
CA VAL A 309 20.12 16.64 -2.78
C VAL A 309 19.39 17.56 -3.76
N ALA A 310 20.14 18.26 -4.61
CA ALA A 310 19.54 19.16 -5.59
C ALA A 310 18.62 18.38 -6.55
N ARG A 311 17.45 18.93 -6.86
CA ARG A 311 16.45 18.25 -7.72
C ARG A 311 17.00 17.82 -9.08
N ALA A 312 17.94 18.57 -9.66
CA ALA A 312 18.58 18.22 -10.92
C ALA A 312 19.36 16.89 -10.84
N GLN A 313 19.88 16.55 -9.66
CA GLN A 313 20.65 15.34 -9.37
C GLN A 313 19.79 14.14 -8.96
N ALA A 314 18.48 14.34 -8.76
CA ALA A 314 17.56 13.26 -8.37
C ALA A 314 16.82 12.68 -9.58
N GLY A 315 16.73 11.35 -9.68
CA GLY A 315 15.96 10.62 -10.69
C GLY A 315 14.45 10.91 -10.61
N SER A 316 13.72 10.57 -11.67
CA SER A 316 12.28 10.86 -11.80
C SER A 316 11.45 10.22 -10.68
N GLN A 317 11.75 8.97 -10.30
CA GLN A 317 11.05 8.28 -9.21
C GLN A 317 11.29 8.95 -7.85
N ARG A 318 12.54 9.34 -7.57
CA ARG A 318 12.92 10.10 -6.38
C ARG A 318 12.21 11.45 -6.29
N LEU A 319 12.11 12.16 -7.42
CA LEU A 319 11.37 13.42 -7.52
C LEU A 319 9.86 13.22 -7.27
N LEU A 320 9.27 12.16 -7.81
CA LEU A 320 7.87 11.81 -7.57
C LEU A 320 7.60 11.60 -6.08
N VAL A 321 8.41 10.78 -5.41
CA VAL A 321 8.28 10.51 -3.96
C VAL A 321 8.43 11.79 -3.15
N ARG A 322 9.39 12.66 -3.49
CA ARG A 322 9.54 13.95 -2.82
C ARG A 322 8.33 14.86 -3.05
N ASP A 323 7.76 14.88 -4.26
CA ASP A 323 6.63 15.73 -4.59
C ASP A 323 5.33 15.25 -3.93
N GLU A 324 5.14 13.94 -3.79
CA GLU A 324 4.06 13.37 -2.97
C GLU A 324 4.25 13.67 -1.48
N TRP A 325 5.48 13.56 -0.98
CA TRP A 325 5.81 13.92 0.39
C TRP A 325 5.50 15.38 0.71
N ASN A 326 5.62 16.32 -0.24
CA ASN A 326 5.26 17.73 0.02
C ASN A 326 3.79 17.88 0.50
N VAL A 327 2.87 17.03 0.04
CA VAL A 327 1.47 17.01 0.55
C VAL A 327 1.45 16.58 2.01
N GLN A 328 2.16 15.49 2.34
CA GLN A 328 2.23 14.96 3.69
C GLN A 328 2.92 15.92 4.65
N GLU A 329 3.97 16.61 4.19
CA GLU A 329 4.70 17.61 4.96
C GLU A 329 3.81 18.82 5.32
N ILE A 330 2.94 19.28 4.40
CA ILE A 330 1.95 20.33 4.69
C ILE A 330 0.95 19.86 5.75
N LEU A 331 0.42 18.65 5.59
CA LEU A 331 -0.53 18.07 6.53
C LEU A 331 0.11 17.84 7.91
N LEU A 332 1.34 17.34 7.96
CA LEU A 332 2.12 17.15 9.19
C LEU A 332 2.42 18.50 9.87
N GLN A 333 2.78 19.53 9.10
CA GLN A 333 2.97 20.88 9.62
C GLN A 333 1.68 21.45 10.21
N TRP A 334 0.54 21.15 9.59
CA TRP A 334 -0.77 21.54 10.09
C TRP A 334 -1.11 20.79 11.40
N ALA A 335 -0.93 19.47 11.45
CA ALA A 335 -1.13 18.66 12.66
C ALA A 335 -0.25 19.11 13.83
N THR A 336 1.05 19.29 13.58
CA THR A 336 1.99 19.82 14.58
C THR A 336 1.67 21.26 14.98
N SER A 337 1.13 22.10 14.09
CA SER A 337 0.69 23.45 14.47
C SER A 337 -0.53 23.46 15.38
N ARG A 338 -1.42 22.48 15.23
CA ARG A 338 -2.59 22.29 16.10
C ARG A 338 -2.16 21.87 17.50
N LEU A 339 -1.18 20.97 17.59
CA LEU A 339 -0.50 20.63 18.84
C LEU A 339 0.21 21.87 19.43
N ALA A 340 0.86 22.67 18.59
CA ALA A 340 1.52 23.92 18.98
C ALA A 340 0.55 25.05 19.40
N GLY A 341 -0.78 24.87 19.29
CA GLY A 341 -1.76 25.68 20.03
C GLY A 341 -1.49 25.69 21.55
N HIS A 342 -0.74 24.69 22.04
CA HIS A 342 -0.13 24.67 23.37
C HIS A 342 0.95 25.73 23.62
N ARG A 343 1.48 26.45 22.63
CA ARG A 343 2.38 27.61 22.88
C ARG A 343 1.68 28.74 23.64
N SER A 344 0.34 28.79 23.62
CA SER A 344 -0.40 29.63 24.56
C SER A 344 -0.18 29.17 26.01
N ARG A 345 -0.10 27.86 26.27
CA ARG A 345 0.20 27.29 27.59
C ARG A 345 1.65 27.53 28.02
N GLU A 346 2.57 27.59 27.07
CA GLU A 346 3.98 27.96 27.30
C GLU A 346 4.11 29.42 27.77
N ARG A 347 3.34 30.36 27.19
CA ARG A 347 3.21 31.74 27.73
C ARG A 347 2.58 31.76 29.13
N HIS A 348 1.85 30.72 29.53
CA HIS A 348 1.22 30.59 30.84
C HIS A 348 2.03 29.74 31.83
N GLY A 349 3.27 29.34 31.50
CA GLY A 349 4.14 28.60 32.40
C GLY A 349 3.64 27.20 32.77
N LEU A 350 2.73 26.63 31.98
CA LEU A 350 2.28 25.25 32.17
C LEU A 350 3.36 24.30 31.61
N PRO A 351 3.68 23.20 32.31
CA PRO A 351 4.64 22.21 31.82
C PRO A 351 4.18 21.69 30.45
N GLN A 352 5.11 21.65 29.49
CA GLN A 352 4.85 21.11 28.16
C GLN A 352 4.38 19.65 28.33
N PRO A 353 3.17 19.27 27.89
CA PRO A 353 2.98 17.87 27.58
C PRO A 353 3.81 17.57 26.34
N LEU A 354 4.65 16.54 26.44
CA LEU A 354 4.97 15.69 25.31
C LEU A 354 3.64 15.34 24.64
N ILE A 355 3.59 15.34 23.30
CA ILE A 355 2.42 14.80 22.56
C ILE A 355 2.02 13.51 23.28
N GLU A 356 0.77 13.41 23.74
CA GLU A 356 0.35 12.21 24.45
C GLU A 356 0.63 11.02 23.53
N GLU A 357 1.20 9.94 24.08
CA GLU A 357 1.65 8.78 23.30
C GLU A 357 0.55 8.29 22.35
N GLN A 358 -0.71 8.41 22.76
CA GLN A 358 -1.88 8.08 21.97
C GLN A 358 -2.14 9.05 20.80
N GLU A 359 -2.06 10.36 21.00
CA GLU A 359 -2.17 11.35 19.91
C GLU A 359 -1.01 11.20 18.92
N PHE A 360 0.19 10.92 19.44
CA PHE A 360 1.35 10.61 18.60
C PHE A 360 1.14 9.34 17.79
N ALA A 361 0.65 8.27 18.41
CA ALA A 361 0.34 7.01 17.74
C ALA A 361 -0.76 7.16 16.69
N GLU A 362 -1.74 8.06 16.90
CA GLU A 362 -2.74 8.41 15.89
C GLU A 362 -2.13 9.18 14.72
N LEU A 363 -1.30 10.19 14.98
CA LEU A 363 -0.54 10.87 13.92
C LEU A 363 0.32 9.87 13.15
N PHE A 364 1.07 9.03 13.86
CA PHE A 364 1.91 8.01 13.28
C PHE A 364 1.13 7.07 12.37
N ARG A 365 -0.03 6.57 12.82
CA ARG A 365 -0.92 5.70 12.02
C ARG A 365 -1.51 6.41 10.81
N ASN A 366 -2.00 7.64 10.99
CA ASN A 366 -2.69 8.40 9.93
C ASN A 366 -1.72 8.84 8.82
N TYR A 367 -0.49 9.22 9.16
CA TYR A 367 0.49 9.73 8.19
C TYR A 367 1.31 8.65 7.53
N LEU A 368 1.60 7.57 8.25
CA LEU A 368 2.29 6.42 7.70
C LEU A 368 1.29 5.35 7.32
N CYS A 369 0.16 5.68 6.68
CA CYS A 369 -0.90 4.76 6.19
C CYS A 369 -0.59 3.29 6.47
N PHE A 370 -0.68 2.86 7.73
CA PHE A 370 -0.47 1.46 8.04
C PHE A 370 -1.78 0.85 7.59
N GLU A 371 -1.78 0.23 6.41
CA GLU A 371 -2.83 -0.73 6.14
C GLU A 371 -2.71 -1.73 7.30
N GLU A 372 -3.73 -1.75 8.16
CA GLU A 372 -3.76 -2.61 9.35
C GLU A 372 -3.53 -4.09 8.98
N GLU A 373 -3.66 -4.44 7.70
CA GLU A 373 -3.36 -5.77 7.14
C GLU A 373 -1.89 -6.20 7.32
N ASP A 374 -0.93 -5.27 7.38
CA ASP A 374 0.50 -5.61 7.60
C ASP A 374 0.87 -5.66 9.09
N MET A 375 0.00 -5.18 9.98
CA MET A 375 0.17 -5.30 11.43
C MET A 375 -0.49 -6.60 11.90
N PRO A 376 0.25 -7.55 12.52
CA PRO A 376 -0.38 -8.75 13.03
C PRO A 376 -1.46 -8.38 14.05
N SER A 377 -2.71 -8.74 13.77
CA SER A 377 -3.85 -8.65 14.68
C SER A 377 -3.66 -9.65 15.82
N GLY A 378 -2.77 -9.33 16.75
CA GLY A 378 -2.64 -10.04 18.02
C GLY A 378 -3.84 -9.73 18.90
N ASP A 379 -4.30 -10.74 19.65
CA ASP A 379 -5.34 -10.62 20.66
C ASP A 379 -4.95 -9.50 21.66
N PRO A 380 -5.81 -8.49 21.92
CA PRO A 380 -5.52 -7.40 22.86
C PRO A 380 -5.25 -7.86 24.31
N GLY A 381 -5.47 -9.15 24.62
CA GLY A 381 -5.07 -9.77 25.89
C GLY A 381 -3.56 -10.03 26.05
N ASP A 382 -2.81 -10.16 24.94
CA ASP A 382 -1.34 -10.21 24.96
C ASP A 382 -0.81 -8.77 24.88
N ALA A 383 -0.87 -8.09 26.03
CA ALA A 383 -0.60 -6.65 26.20
C ALA A 383 0.85 -6.18 25.93
N GLU A 384 1.67 -7.00 25.26
CA GLU A 384 2.86 -6.50 24.59
C GLU A 384 2.46 -6.11 23.17
N LEU A 385 2.31 -4.80 22.89
CA LEU A 385 2.07 -4.25 21.55
C LEU A 385 2.64 -5.19 20.48
N GLY A 386 1.75 -5.79 19.67
CA GLY A 386 2.12 -6.78 18.65
C GLY A 386 3.46 -6.40 18.02
N THR A 387 4.45 -7.27 18.22
CA THR A 387 5.89 -6.95 18.20
C THR A 387 6.36 -6.17 16.96
N GLY A 388 5.63 -6.24 15.84
CA GLY A 388 5.85 -5.43 14.64
C GLY A 388 5.70 -3.92 14.86
N GLY A 389 4.55 -3.45 15.35
CA GLY A 389 4.26 -2.00 15.40
C GLY A 389 5.13 -1.26 16.40
N ALA A 390 5.30 -1.82 17.60
CA ALA A 390 6.21 -1.25 18.60
C ALA A 390 7.65 -1.21 18.11
N ARG A 391 8.07 -2.20 17.30
CA ARG A 391 9.41 -2.24 16.71
C ARG A 391 9.59 -1.18 15.64
N GLU A 392 8.59 -0.98 14.79
CA GLU A 392 8.64 0.07 13.77
C GLU A 392 8.58 1.47 14.35
N LEU A 393 7.76 1.69 15.37
CA LEU A 393 7.69 2.94 16.12
C LEU A 393 9.02 3.24 16.82
N ARG A 394 9.62 2.24 17.49
CA ARG A 394 10.96 2.38 18.10
C ARG A 394 12.02 2.72 17.07
N CYS A 395 12.01 2.05 15.93
CA CYS A 395 12.98 2.33 14.87
C CYS A 395 12.75 3.71 14.22
N PHE A 396 11.48 4.12 14.05
CA PHE A 396 11.16 5.49 13.63
C PHE A 396 11.77 6.52 14.57
N PHE A 397 11.57 6.37 15.88
CA PHE A 397 12.10 7.34 16.84
C PHE A 397 13.63 7.36 16.86
N ARG A 398 14.31 6.23 16.64
CA ARG A 398 15.77 6.20 16.49
C ARG A 398 16.26 6.89 15.22
N ILE A 399 15.53 6.78 14.12
CA ILE A 399 15.85 7.50 12.87
C ILE A 399 15.57 9.00 13.04
N ALA A 400 14.51 9.34 13.77
CA ALA A 400 14.16 10.72 14.05
C ALA A 400 15.20 11.39 14.97
N ASP A 401 15.63 10.71 16.04
CA ASP A 401 16.65 11.16 17.01
C ASP A 401 18.06 11.17 16.38
N ARG A 402 18.34 12.15 15.52
CA ARG A 402 19.56 12.19 14.71
C ARG A 402 20.79 12.57 15.53
N ASP A 403 20.61 13.37 16.58
CA ASP A 403 21.69 13.73 17.49
C ASP A 403 21.92 12.71 18.61
N GLY A 404 20.96 11.80 18.82
CA GLY A 404 21.04 10.70 19.78
C GLY A 404 20.93 11.17 21.22
N ASP A 405 20.30 12.32 21.48
CA ASP A 405 20.10 12.88 22.82
C ASP A 405 18.89 12.28 23.55
N GLY A 406 18.13 11.41 22.87
CA GLY A 406 16.92 10.77 23.38
C GLY A 406 15.67 11.66 23.30
N ARG A 407 15.74 12.81 22.61
CA ARG A 407 14.67 13.80 22.47
C ARG A 407 14.49 14.17 21.01
N VAL A 408 13.38 13.71 20.43
CA VAL A 408 13.05 14.03 19.05
C VAL A 408 12.45 15.44 18.94
N THR A 409 13.19 16.36 18.33
CA THR A 409 12.70 17.70 17.97
C THR A 409 11.68 17.65 16.83
N ALA A 410 10.96 18.75 16.59
CA ALA A 410 9.99 18.80 15.48
C ALA A 410 10.63 18.63 14.09
N ASP A 411 11.86 19.13 13.92
CA ASP A 411 12.61 18.98 12.66
C ASP A 411 13.06 17.53 12.44
N GLU A 412 13.50 16.88 13.51
CA GLU A 412 13.86 15.46 13.56
C GLU A 412 12.66 14.55 13.33
N LEU A 413 11.50 14.92 13.90
CA LEU A 413 10.27 14.20 13.67
C LEU A 413 9.87 14.26 12.19
N HIS A 414 9.94 15.45 11.57
CA HIS A 414 9.73 15.63 10.14
C HIS A 414 10.69 14.77 9.31
N TYR A 415 11.97 14.72 9.70
CA TYR A 415 12.96 13.88 9.05
C TYR A 415 12.62 12.38 9.15
N GLY A 416 12.28 11.90 10.35
CA GLY A 416 11.87 10.52 10.58
C GLY A 416 10.67 10.12 9.73
N PHE A 417 9.66 10.99 9.62
CA PHE A 417 8.50 10.71 8.77
C PHE A 417 8.85 10.71 7.29
N ALA A 418 9.67 11.67 6.84
CA ALA A 418 10.13 11.71 5.45
C ALA A 418 10.92 10.44 5.09
N GLY A 419 11.80 9.98 5.97
CA GLY A 419 12.60 8.78 5.72
C GLY A 419 11.78 7.49 5.75
N MET A 420 10.80 7.37 6.65
CA MET A 420 9.85 6.26 6.64
C MET A 420 8.95 6.27 5.40
N TYR A 421 8.49 7.44 4.96
CA TYR A 421 7.73 7.57 3.72
C TYR A 421 8.58 7.15 2.51
N GLY A 422 9.81 7.66 2.42
CA GLY A 422 10.77 7.27 1.40
C GLY A 422 11.04 5.76 1.39
N HIS A 423 11.20 5.14 2.57
CA HIS A 423 11.40 3.70 2.72
C HIS A 423 10.23 2.88 2.13
N ARG A 424 8.99 3.34 2.33
CA ARG A 424 7.80 2.67 1.79
C ARG A 424 7.61 2.88 0.30
N CYS A 425 8.00 4.06 -0.18
CA CYS A 425 7.96 4.37 -1.60
C CYS A 425 9.14 3.77 -2.37
N LEU A 426 10.12 3.15 -1.71
CA LEU A 426 11.15 2.36 -2.39
C LEU A 426 10.44 1.28 -3.21
N HIS A 427 10.44 1.47 -4.52
CA HIS A 427 9.73 0.62 -5.47
C HIS A 427 10.11 -0.86 -5.27
N ARG A 428 9.23 -1.81 -5.62
CA ARG A 428 9.56 -3.26 -5.62
C ARG A 428 10.86 -3.55 -6.39
N ASN A 429 11.19 -2.73 -7.38
CA ASN A 429 12.46 -2.80 -8.11
C ASN A 429 13.66 -2.49 -7.22
N ALA A 430 13.57 -1.53 -6.30
CA ALA A 430 14.65 -1.26 -5.35
C ALA A 430 14.91 -2.45 -4.41
N LEU A 431 13.83 -3.10 -3.94
CA LEU A 431 13.94 -4.34 -3.17
C LEU A 431 14.56 -5.48 -4.00
N ARG A 432 14.21 -5.58 -5.28
CA ARG A 432 14.83 -6.54 -6.22
C ARG A 432 16.30 -6.23 -6.44
N LEU A 433 16.68 -4.99 -6.75
CA LEU A 433 18.08 -4.61 -6.95
C LEU A 433 18.92 -4.88 -5.71
N LEU A 434 18.39 -4.61 -4.52
CA LEU A 434 19.01 -5.00 -3.25
C LEU A 434 19.06 -6.51 -3.00
N ALA A 435 18.17 -7.29 -3.61
CA ALA A 435 18.20 -8.74 -3.51
C ALA A 435 19.24 -9.37 -4.45
N HIS A 436 19.49 -8.73 -5.60
CA HIS A 436 20.49 -9.18 -6.58
C HIS A 436 21.88 -8.62 -6.28
N SER A 437 22.00 -7.52 -5.53
CA SER A 437 23.29 -6.98 -5.16
C SER A 437 23.96 -7.87 -4.09
N ASN A 438 25.22 -8.23 -4.33
CA ASN A 438 26.05 -8.98 -3.39
C ASN A 438 26.53 -8.09 -2.22
N LEU A 439 25.72 -7.12 -1.79
CA LEU A 439 26.05 -6.23 -0.69
C LEU A 439 26.04 -7.01 0.62
N HIS A 440 27.23 -7.41 1.07
CA HIS A 440 27.39 -8.01 2.38
C HIS A 440 27.30 -6.91 3.44
N VAL A 441 26.20 -6.92 4.20
CA VAL A 441 25.95 -5.99 5.31
C VAL A 441 26.16 -6.73 6.61
N ASP A 442 27.27 -6.45 7.31
CA ASP A 442 27.55 -6.99 8.63
C ASP A 442 27.43 -5.89 9.69
N ARG A 443 26.46 -6.02 10.62
CA ARG A 443 26.20 -5.07 11.72
C ARG A 443 26.16 -3.60 11.29
N GLY A 444 25.54 -3.31 10.15
CA GLY A 444 25.41 -1.95 9.62
C GLY A 444 26.65 -1.42 8.88
N ARG A 445 27.72 -2.22 8.77
CA ARG A 445 28.85 -1.92 7.90
C ARG A 445 28.66 -2.66 6.58
N VAL A 446 28.69 -1.91 5.49
CA VAL A 446 28.75 -2.47 4.14
C VAL A 446 30.22 -2.58 3.77
N ALA A 447 30.67 -3.80 3.44
CA ALA A 447 32.07 -4.04 3.11
C ALA A 447 32.52 -3.32 1.81
N ASP A 448 31.57 -3.04 0.91
CA ASP A 448 31.81 -2.44 -0.38
C ASP A 448 30.95 -1.18 -0.58
N THR A 449 31.50 -0.02 -0.22
CA THR A 449 30.85 1.28 -0.39
C THR A 449 30.67 1.64 -1.87
N ALA A 450 31.54 1.15 -2.75
CA ALA A 450 31.45 1.39 -4.19
C ALA A 450 30.28 0.63 -4.81
N ALA A 451 30.04 -0.62 -4.38
CA ALA A 451 28.85 -1.37 -4.78
C ALA A 451 27.55 -0.70 -4.29
N LEU A 452 27.55 -0.14 -3.07
CA LEU A 452 26.39 0.59 -2.56
C LEU A 452 26.16 1.88 -3.36
N GLN A 453 27.22 2.62 -3.69
CA GLN A 453 27.14 3.80 -4.54
C GLN A 453 26.53 3.46 -5.91
N LYS A 454 27.03 2.41 -6.57
CA LYS A 454 26.51 1.95 -7.87
C LYS A 454 25.04 1.57 -7.81
N LEU A 455 24.62 0.85 -6.75
CA LEU A 455 23.21 0.55 -6.52
C LEU A 455 22.39 1.83 -6.35
N MET A 456 22.88 2.80 -5.58
CA MET A 456 22.19 4.07 -5.39
C MET A 456 22.08 4.86 -6.70
N GLU A 457 23.11 4.84 -7.56
CA GLU A 457 23.07 5.44 -8.89
C GLU A 457 22.00 4.76 -9.77
N GLU A 458 21.89 3.44 -9.72
CA GLU A 458 20.85 2.69 -10.43
C GLU A 458 19.44 3.06 -9.92
N LEU A 459 19.25 3.13 -8.60
CA LEU A 459 18.02 3.62 -7.98
C LEU A 459 17.71 5.09 -8.31
N ASN A 460 18.74 5.85 -8.66
CA ASN A 460 18.69 7.25 -9.06
C ASN A 460 18.64 7.41 -10.59
N GLU A 461 18.30 6.35 -11.34
CA GLU A 461 18.19 6.35 -12.81
C GLU A 461 19.49 6.75 -13.51
N GLY A 462 20.62 6.24 -13.00
CA GLY A 462 21.97 6.50 -13.51
C GLY A 462 22.54 7.87 -13.14
N LYS A 463 21.82 8.69 -12.37
CA LYS A 463 22.36 9.98 -11.91
C LYS A 463 23.42 9.76 -10.83
N PRO A 464 24.54 10.49 -10.89
CA PRO A 464 25.68 10.27 -10.00
C PRO A 464 25.29 10.50 -8.55
N VAL A 465 25.81 9.64 -7.66
CA VAL A 465 25.60 9.72 -6.21
C VAL A 465 26.93 10.01 -5.56
N THR A 466 26.98 11.00 -4.69
CA THR A 466 28.22 11.40 -4.03
C THR A 466 28.58 10.43 -2.88
N SER A 467 29.87 10.29 -2.57
CA SER A 467 30.30 9.44 -1.44
C SER A 467 29.70 9.91 -0.10
N ALA A 468 29.42 11.20 0.04
CA ALA A 468 28.74 11.75 1.21
C ALA A 468 27.29 11.24 1.34
N GLU A 469 26.56 11.10 0.24
CA GLU A 469 25.22 10.49 0.26
C GLU A 469 25.28 9.01 0.64
N VAL A 470 26.30 8.29 0.19
CA VAL A 470 26.52 6.88 0.59
C VAL A 470 26.79 6.79 2.09
N GLU A 471 27.65 7.66 2.62
CA GLU A 471 27.92 7.75 4.07
C GLU A 471 26.67 8.10 4.86
N MET A 472 25.80 8.97 4.34
CA MET A 472 24.49 9.27 4.95
C MET A 472 23.64 8.01 5.06
N VAL A 473 23.49 7.25 3.97
CA VAL A 473 22.71 5.99 3.97
C VAL A 473 23.25 5.00 4.99
N LEU A 474 24.58 4.85 5.08
CA LEU A 474 25.21 3.96 6.05
C LEU A 474 25.01 4.43 7.49
N SER A 475 25.12 5.73 7.74
CA SER A 475 24.87 6.31 9.07
C SER A 475 23.42 6.07 9.51
N GLU A 476 22.46 6.38 8.64
CA GLU A 476 21.03 6.18 8.93
C GLU A 476 20.70 4.68 9.08
N ALA A 477 21.34 3.82 8.29
CA ALA A 477 21.21 2.37 8.43
C ALA A 477 21.71 1.87 9.79
N MET A 478 22.81 2.42 10.30
CA MET A 478 23.32 2.10 11.64
C MET A 478 22.37 2.55 12.75
N LEU A 479 21.78 3.74 12.65
CA LEU A 479 20.79 4.25 13.61
C LEU A 479 19.50 3.40 13.59
N ALA A 480 19.09 2.94 12.42
CA ALA A 480 17.89 2.15 12.21
C ALA A 480 18.05 0.67 12.59
N THR A 481 19.28 0.15 12.68
CA THR A 481 19.52 -1.27 13.00
C THR A 481 19.40 -1.48 14.51
N ASP A 482 18.40 -2.26 14.90
CA ASP A 482 18.28 -2.80 16.25
C ASP A 482 19.16 -4.05 16.39
N GLN A 483 19.52 -4.45 17.61
CA GLN A 483 20.25 -5.70 17.83
C GLN A 483 19.53 -6.90 17.20
N ASP A 484 18.20 -6.82 17.10
CA ASP A 484 17.35 -7.87 16.57
C ASP A 484 16.98 -7.69 15.09
N SER A 485 17.17 -6.51 14.48
CA SER A 485 16.89 -6.33 13.04
C SER A 485 18.11 -6.64 12.21
N GLY A 486 17.94 -7.54 11.22
CA GLY A 486 19.00 -7.83 10.26
C GLY A 486 19.48 -6.54 9.60
N ALA A 487 20.80 -6.42 9.42
CA ALA A 487 21.45 -5.19 8.92
C ALA A 487 20.87 -4.70 7.57
N ARG A 488 20.28 -5.60 6.77
CA ARG A 488 19.57 -5.27 5.54
C ARG A 488 18.32 -4.40 5.76
N ALA A 489 17.58 -4.61 6.86
CA ALA A 489 16.42 -3.78 7.19
C ALA A 489 16.85 -2.36 7.57
N GLY A 490 17.98 -2.21 8.29
CA GLY A 490 18.61 -0.92 8.53
C GLY A 490 19.00 -0.23 7.22
N LEU A 491 19.69 -0.95 6.33
CA LEU A 491 20.09 -0.41 5.02
C LEU A 491 18.90 0.10 4.19
N LEU A 492 17.80 -0.66 4.17
CA LEU A 492 16.57 -0.25 3.48
C LEU A 492 15.96 1.04 4.04
N ARG A 493 16.05 1.25 5.35
CA ARG A 493 15.56 2.46 6.01
C ARG A 493 16.49 3.65 5.73
N GLY A 494 17.81 3.44 5.78
CA GLY A 494 18.78 4.45 5.38
C GLY A 494 18.62 4.86 3.92
N LEU A 495 18.37 3.90 3.02
CA LEU A 495 18.03 4.18 1.63
C LEU A 495 16.71 4.95 1.51
N GLY A 496 15.70 4.63 2.31
CA GLY A 496 14.44 5.37 2.36
C GLY A 496 14.62 6.83 2.77
N ALA A 497 15.41 7.07 3.82
CA ALA A 497 15.81 8.41 4.25
C ALA A 497 16.49 9.19 3.13
N TRP A 498 17.47 8.59 2.47
CA TRP A 498 18.12 9.19 1.29
C TRP A 498 17.15 9.42 0.12
N TYR A 499 16.23 8.49 -0.13
CA TYR A 499 15.28 8.57 -1.24
C TYR A 499 14.40 9.82 -1.13
N ALA A 500 13.96 10.16 0.09
CA ALA A 500 13.17 11.35 0.38
C ALA A 500 14.01 12.63 0.61
N HIS A 501 15.34 12.52 0.78
CA HIS A 501 16.26 13.63 1.10
C HIS A 501 16.62 14.49 -0.12
N ILE A 502 15.62 15.15 -0.70
CA ILE A 502 15.75 15.96 -1.91
C ILE A 502 15.28 17.39 -1.61
N THR A 503 15.91 18.38 -2.23
CA THR A 503 15.50 19.78 -2.08
C THR A 503 14.02 19.95 -2.42
N ARG A 504 13.31 20.57 -1.48
CA ARG A 504 11.91 20.91 -1.61
C ARG A 504 11.68 21.85 -2.80
N ARG A 505 10.61 21.60 -3.57
CA ARG A 505 10.08 22.57 -4.54
C ARG A 505 8.83 23.22 -3.97
N ASP A 506 8.57 24.44 -4.41
CA ASP A 506 7.29 25.10 -4.18
C ASP A 506 6.14 24.20 -4.69
N SER A 507 5.20 23.88 -3.80
CA SER A 507 4.01 23.11 -4.15
C SER A 507 3.20 23.85 -5.20
N SER A 508 2.79 23.15 -6.26
CA SER A 508 1.85 23.67 -7.24
C SER A 508 0.47 23.88 -6.60
N TRP A 509 -0.38 24.68 -7.25
CA TRP A 509 -1.76 24.85 -6.81
C TRP A 509 -2.54 23.52 -6.73
N SER A 510 -2.27 22.58 -7.64
CA SER A 510 -2.91 21.25 -7.61
C SER A 510 -2.54 20.45 -6.36
N ILE A 511 -1.29 20.54 -5.89
CA ILE A 511 -0.83 19.91 -4.65
C ILE A 511 -1.50 20.55 -3.43
N LEU A 512 -1.60 21.88 -3.40
CA LEU A 512 -2.30 22.61 -2.33
C LEU A 512 -3.80 22.28 -2.29
N LEU A 513 -4.43 22.20 -3.45
CA LEU A 513 -5.83 21.80 -3.58
C LEU A 513 -6.02 20.35 -3.12
N SER A 514 -5.13 19.44 -3.52
CA SER A 514 -5.16 18.04 -3.06
C SER A 514 -4.97 17.93 -1.55
N ALA A 515 -4.05 18.68 -0.95
CA ALA A 515 -3.85 18.72 0.50
C ALA A 515 -5.10 19.26 1.21
N GLY A 516 -5.68 20.37 0.71
CA GLY A 516 -6.93 20.93 1.23
C GLY A 516 -8.13 20.00 1.07
N MET A 517 -8.24 19.28 -0.06
CA MET A 517 -9.30 18.32 -0.29
C MET A 517 -9.18 17.11 0.61
N ARG A 518 -7.99 16.50 0.76
CA ARG A 518 -7.77 15.37 1.69
C ARG A 518 -8.08 15.75 3.14
N TRP A 519 -7.93 17.02 3.48
CA TRP A 519 -8.29 17.55 4.78
C TRP A 519 -9.81 17.66 4.97
N CYS A 520 -10.51 18.24 4.01
CA CYS A 520 -11.97 18.43 4.08
C CYS A 520 -12.76 17.13 3.89
N LEU A 521 -12.24 16.27 3.02
CA LEU A 521 -12.84 15.04 2.55
C LEU A 521 -11.79 13.95 2.79
N PRO A 522 -11.88 13.22 3.91
CA PRO A 522 -11.07 12.02 4.08
C PRO A 522 -11.24 11.18 2.81
N SER A 523 -10.13 10.78 2.20
CA SER A 523 -10.11 10.06 0.91
C SER A 523 -11.24 9.02 0.85
N ASP A 524 -11.99 8.95 -0.26
CA ASP A 524 -13.12 8.01 -0.44
C ASP A 524 -12.72 6.54 -0.11
N LYS A 525 -11.44 6.20 -0.27
CA LYS A 525 -10.88 4.90 0.12
C LYS A 525 -10.87 4.69 1.62
N GLU A 526 -10.63 5.72 2.42
CA GLU A 526 -10.52 5.61 3.87
C GLU A 526 -11.89 5.70 4.52
N HIS A 527 -12.77 6.64 4.18
CA HIS A 527 -13.99 6.80 4.99
C HIS A 527 -14.93 5.60 4.90
N HIS A 528 -15.29 5.14 3.70
CA HIS A 528 -16.22 4.01 3.58
C HIS A 528 -15.55 2.67 3.89
N SER A 529 -14.31 2.42 3.47
CA SER A 529 -13.64 1.15 3.80
C SER A 529 -13.23 1.08 5.27
N TRP A 530 -12.85 2.18 5.90
CA TRP A 530 -12.58 2.23 7.35
C TRP A 530 -13.88 2.01 8.11
N VAL A 531 -14.98 2.66 7.72
CA VAL A 531 -16.29 2.43 8.34
C VAL A 531 -16.74 0.98 8.15
N LEU A 532 -16.67 0.44 6.93
CA LEU A 532 -17.05 -0.94 6.63
C LEU A 532 -16.11 -1.96 7.30
N GLY A 533 -14.81 -1.67 7.37
CA GLY A 533 -13.82 -2.48 8.05
C GLY A 533 -13.94 -2.43 9.57
N HIS A 534 -14.34 -1.29 10.13
CA HIS A 534 -14.68 -1.16 11.54
C HIS A 534 -15.98 -1.91 11.86
N LEU A 535 -16.99 -1.85 10.98
CA LEU A 535 -18.20 -2.66 11.07
C LEU A 535 -17.90 -4.16 10.97
N ALA A 536 -17.05 -4.58 10.02
CA ALA A 536 -16.66 -5.98 9.87
C ALA A 536 -15.94 -6.50 11.12
N ARG A 537 -15.06 -5.68 11.72
CA ARG A 537 -14.36 -6.01 12.97
C ARG A 537 -15.25 -6.04 14.19
N LEU A 538 -16.18 -5.10 14.32
CA LEU A 538 -17.16 -5.11 15.40
C LEU A 538 -18.13 -6.29 15.25
N ALA A 539 -18.54 -6.63 14.03
CA ALA A 539 -19.36 -7.79 13.74
C ALA A 539 -18.62 -9.11 14.01
N SER A 540 -17.33 -9.20 13.70
CA SER A 540 -16.52 -10.40 13.95
C SER A 540 -16.12 -10.58 15.41
N SER A 541 -16.03 -9.49 16.19
CA SER A 541 -15.75 -9.53 17.64
C SER A 541 -17.00 -9.70 18.50
N LEU A 542 -18.19 -9.45 17.96
CA LEU A 542 -19.46 -9.64 18.66
C LEU A 542 -19.66 -11.04 19.28
N PRO A 543 -19.29 -12.16 18.61
CA PRO A 543 -19.39 -13.51 19.16
C PRO A 543 -18.46 -13.78 20.34
N GLU A 544 -17.33 -13.09 20.43
CA GLU A 544 -16.36 -13.25 21.54
C GLU A 544 -16.74 -12.40 22.75
N VAL A 545 -17.24 -11.19 22.53
CA VAL A 545 -17.64 -10.25 23.61
C VAL A 545 -18.99 -10.62 24.21
N LEU A 546 -19.84 -11.34 23.46
CA LEU A 546 -21.07 -11.94 23.95
C LEU A 546 -20.86 -13.45 24.12
N PRO A 547 -20.22 -13.94 25.20
CA PRO A 547 -20.29 -15.35 25.53
C PRO A 547 -21.75 -15.65 25.81
N LEU A 548 -22.44 -16.17 24.80
CA LEU A 548 -23.76 -16.77 24.95
C LEU A 548 -23.64 -17.71 26.14
N PRO A 549 -24.43 -17.52 27.21
CA PRO A 549 -24.28 -18.32 28.39
C PRO A 549 -24.49 -19.78 27.99
N LYS A 550 -23.41 -20.57 27.99
CA LYS A 550 -23.43 -22.03 27.96
C LYS A 550 -24.04 -22.58 29.26
N ARG A 551 -25.13 -21.99 29.74
CA ARG A 551 -25.99 -22.59 30.76
C ARG A 551 -26.92 -23.51 30.02
N PHE A 552 -26.53 -24.79 29.89
CA PHE A 552 -27.43 -25.95 30.00
C PHE A 552 -26.75 -27.30 29.79
N SER A 553 -25.42 -27.39 29.67
CA SER A 553 -24.75 -28.70 29.69
C SER A 553 -23.67 -28.78 30.75
N GLN A 554 -23.89 -29.74 31.65
CA GLN A 554 -22.98 -30.33 32.63
C GLN A 554 -22.87 -29.61 33.99
N GLY A 555 -23.58 -30.20 34.95
CA GLY A 555 -23.38 -29.95 36.38
C GLY A 555 -22.01 -30.46 36.79
N HIS A 556 -21.17 -29.56 37.27
CA HIS A 556 -19.98 -29.89 38.05
C HIS A 556 -20.17 -29.37 39.48
N PRO A 557 -19.86 -30.18 40.50
CA PRO A 557 -20.06 -29.80 41.89
C PRO A 557 -18.98 -28.83 42.36
N LEU A 558 -19.47 -27.86 43.13
CA LEU A 558 -18.81 -26.83 43.92
C LEU A 558 -17.44 -27.23 44.51
N GLY A 559 -16.41 -26.46 44.19
CA GLY A 559 -15.12 -26.51 44.89
C GLY A 559 -14.07 -25.58 44.29
N GLU A 560 -14.09 -24.32 44.72
CA GLU A 560 -12.96 -23.38 44.89
C GLU A 560 -13.30 -21.95 44.43
N ALA A 561 -13.39 -21.07 45.43
CA ALA A 561 -13.69 -19.66 45.28
C ALA A 561 -12.44 -18.92 44.80
N HIS A 562 -12.27 -18.82 43.48
CA HIS A 562 -11.36 -17.85 42.88
C HIS A 562 -12.07 -16.49 42.79
N SER A 563 -11.58 -15.51 43.56
CA SER A 563 -12.05 -14.13 43.55
C SER A 563 -11.72 -13.46 42.21
N GLN A 564 -12.56 -13.66 41.21
CA GLN A 564 -12.55 -12.87 39.98
C GLN A 564 -12.99 -11.44 40.30
N SER A 565 -12.12 -10.48 39.96
CA SER A 565 -12.30 -9.06 40.21
C SER A 565 -13.50 -8.53 39.42
N VAL A 566 -14.44 -7.90 40.13
CA VAL A 566 -15.69 -7.30 39.61
C VAL A 566 -15.46 -6.09 38.69
N VAL A 567 -14.20 -5.75 38.40
CA VAL A 567 -13.81 -4.56 37.63
C VAL A 567 -14.02 -4.74 36.10
N GLY A 568 -14.24 -5.96 35.60
CA GLY A 568 -14.42 -6.23 34.17
C GLY A 568 -15.82 -5.99 33.58
N GLY A 569 -16.87 -5.92 34.40
CA GLY A 569 -18.26 -5.88 33.89
C GLY A 569 -18.70 -4.50 33.35
N ALA A 570 -18.20 -3.42 33.94
CA ALA A 570 -18.56 -2.06 33.54
C ALA A 570 -17.91 -1.66 32.20
N SER A 571 -16.71 -2.17 31.90
CA SER A 571 -16.04 -1.89 30.62
C SER A 571 -16.71 -2.61 29.45
N GLN A 572 -17.19 -3.85 29.66
CA GLN A 572 -17.91 -4.61 28.62
C GLN A 572 -19.26 -3.99 28.27
N ALA A 573 -20.04 -3.56 29.27
CA ALA A 573 -21.32 -2.87 29.02
C ALA A 573 -21.11 -1.54 28.27
N CYS A 574 -20.06 -0.79 28.62
CA CYS A 574 -19.70 0.44 27.93
C CYS A 574 -19.24 0.19 26.48
N ALA A 575 -18.41 -0.83 26.25
CA ALA A 575 -17.97 -1.22 24.91
C ALA A 575 -19.13 -1.68 24.03
N LEU A 576 -20.06 -2.49 24.58
CA LEU A 576 -21.27 -2.92 23.86
C LEU A 576 -22.18 -1.72 23.53
N LEU A 577 -22.37 -0.80 24.47
CA LEU A 577 -23.17 0.42 24.23
C LEU A 577 -22.52 1.30 23.14
N LEU A 578 -21.20 1.47 23.17
CA LEU A 578 -20.46 2.23 22.17
C LEU A 578 -20.57 1.57 20.78
N ALA A 579 -20.46 0.24 20.72
CA ALA A 579 -20.62 -0.54 19.50
C ALA A 579 -22.04 -0.40 18.93
N VAL A 580 -23.09 -0.55 19.76
CA VAL A 580 -24.49 -0.38 19.34
C VAL A 580 -24.75 1.04 18.87
N LEU A 581 -24.27 2.05 19.60
CA LEU A 581 -24.43 3.45 19.22
C LEU A 581 -23.71 3.74 17.90
N SER A 582 -22.52 3.18 17.71
CA SER A 582 -21.77 3.27 16.45
C SER A 582 -22.55 2.65 15.28
N HIS A 583 -23.11 1.45 15.45
CA HIS A 583 -23.94 0.80 14.42
C HIS A 583 -25.21 1.60 14.11
N LEU A 584 -25.84 2.20 15.12
CA LEU A 584 -27.00 3.08 14.93
C LEU A 584 -26.63 4.34 14.15
N ILE A 585 -25.50 4.98 14.48
CA ILE A 585 -24.99 6.14 13.75
C ILE A 585 -24.71 5.75 12.29
N PHE A 586 -24.08 4.60 12.05
CA PHE A 586 -23.78 4.15 10.69
C PHE A 586 -25.01 3.76 9.89
N LEU A 587 -25.98 3.09 10.53
CA LEU A 587 -27.27 2.81 9.94
C LEU A 587 -27.96 4.11 9.53
N VAL A 588 -27.91 5.14 10.38
CA VAL A 588 -28.43 6.47 10.06
C VAL A 588 -27.64 7.09 8.91
N VAL A 589 -26.30 7.08 8.92
CA VAL A 589 -25.48 7.68 7.86
C VAL A 589 -25.66 7.00 6.50
N LEU A 590 -25.93 5.69 6.46
CA LEU A 590 -26.15 4.94 5.22
C LEU A 590 -27.62 4.97 4.75
N LEU A 591 -28.57 4.84 5.67
CA LEU A 591 -29.99 4.83 5.32
C LEU A 591 -30.53 6.23 5.09
N LEU A 592 -30.07 7.25 5.83
CA LEU A 592 -30.63 8.61 5.71
C LEU A 592 -30.49 9.18 4.30
N PRO A 593 -29.34 9.09 3.60
CA PRO A 593 -29.24 9.55 2.21
C PRO A 593 -30.18 8.78 1.28
N THR A 594 -30.31 7.46 1.48
CA THR A 594 -31.20 6.61 0.68
C THR A 594 -32.67 6.98 0.90
N ILE A 595 -33.09 7.07 2.17
CA ILE A 595 -34.44 7.47 2.59
C ILE A 595 -34.74 8.88 2.08
N PHE A 596 -33.80 9.80 2.20
CA PHE A 596 -33.93 11.17 1.68
C PHE A 596 -34.17 11.17 0.17
N CYS A 597 -33.34 10.46 -0.61
CA CYS A 597 -33.52 10.38 -2.06
C CYS A 597 -34.85 9.73 -2.46
N VAL A 598 -35.25 8.64 -1.79
CA VAL A 598 -36.55 7.99 -2.01
C VAL A 598 -37.69 8.94 -1.65
N LEU A 599 -37.60 9.69 -0.55
CA LEU A 599 -38.59 10.67 -0.16
C LEU A 599 -38.75 11.73 -1.27
N LEU A 600 -37.65 12.29 -1.80
CA LEU A 600 -37.73 13.27 -2.89
C LEU A 600 -38.43 12.71 -4.14
N ILE A 601 -38.16 11.45 -4.50
CA ILE A 601 -38.87 10.76 -5.59
C ILE A 601 -40.37 10.65 -5.29
N LEU A 602 -40.74 10.22 -4.09
CA LEU A 602 -42.15 10.09 -3.70
C LEU A 602 -42.88 11.43 -3.68
N LEU A 603 -42.21 12.50 -3.22
CA LEU A 603 -42.81 13.84 -3.17
C LEU A 603 -43.00 14.43 -4.57
N GLY A 604 -42.04 14.26 -5.48
CA GLY A 604 -42.18 14.71 -6.86
C GLY A 604 -43.22 13.89 -7.64
N THR A 605 -43.19 12.57 -7.55
CA THR A 605 -44.15 11.69 -8.24
C THR A 605 -45.58 11.82 -7.73
N GLY A 606 -45.77 12.14 -6.45
CA GLY A 606 -47.09 12.33 -5.85
C GLY A 606 -47.84 13.57 -6.35
N HIS A 607 -47.13 14.57 -6.91
CA HIS A 607 -47.75 15.73 -7.54
C HIS A 607 -48.25 15.41 -8.96
N GLY A 608 -47.41 14.73 -9.76
CA GLY A 608 -47.79 14.10 -11.03
C GLY A 608 -48.41 15.05 -12.07
N SER A 609 -48.14 16.36 -11.96
CA SER A 609 -48.74 17.38 -12.81
C SER A 609 -47.65 18.26 -13.39
N ASP A 610 -47.30 18.00 -14.66
CA ASP A 610 -46.37 18.76 -15.52
C ASP A 610 -46.77 20.24 -15.73
N ARG A 611 -47.81 20.71 -15.03
CA ARG A 611 -48.27 22.10 -15.03
C ARG A 611 -47.46 23.00 -14.09
N CYS A 612 -46.63 22.44 -13.22
CA CYS A 612 -45.73 23.24 -12.39
C CYS A 612 -44.67 23.88 -13.30
N PRO A 613 -44.53 25.22 -13.30
CA PRO A 613 -43.52 25.88 -14.12
C PRO A 613 -42.12 25.42 -13.75
N GLU A 614 -41.26 25.28 -14.76
CA GLU A 614 -39.89 24.75 -14.62
C GLU A 614 -39.83 23.31 -14.08
N ASP A 615 -40.92 22.53 -14.07
CA ASP A 615 -40.92 21.10 -13.71
C ASP A 615 -40.22 20.81 -12.36
N LEU A 616 -40.60 21.58 -11.33
CA LEU A 616 -39.96 21.53 -10.01
C LEU A 616 -40.13 20.17 -9.33
N ASP A 617 -41.25 19.49 -9.58
CA ASP A 617 -41.51 18.11 -9.17
C ASP A 617 -40.62 17.13 -9.94
N GLY A 618 -40.44 17.28 -11.25
CA GLY A 618 -39.47 16.52 -12.03
C GLY A 618 -38.04 16.66 -11.51
N LEU A 619 -37.63 17.88 -11.11
CA LEU A 619 -36.29 18.11 -10.54
C LEU A 619 -36.07 17.34 -9.22
N LEU A 620 -37.09 17.28 -8.35
CA LEU A 620 -37.02 16.48 -7.12
C LEU A 620 -36.87 14.98 -7.43
N VAL A 621 -37.62 14.47 -8.41
CA VAL A 621 -37.53 13.07 -8.86
C VAL A 621 -36.14 12.78 -9.42
N TRP A 622 -35.63 13.64 -10.30
CA TRP A 622 -34.30 13.46 -10.89
C TRP A 622 -33.18 13.52 -9.86
N PHE A 623 -33.23 14.46 -8.92
CA PHE A 623 -32.22 14.53 -7.86
C PHE A 623 -32.23 13.29 -6.99
N GLY A 624 -33.41 12.81 -6.58
CA GLY A 624 -33.53 11.57 -5.83
C GLY A 624 -33.03 10.35 -6.62
N ALA A 625 -33.36 10.25 -7.90
CA ALA A 625 -32.93 9.15 -8.76
C ALA A 625 -31.40 9.14 -8.99
N VAL A 626 -30.81 10.31 -9.29
CA VAL A 626 -29.36 10.48 -9.43
C VAL A 626 -28.65 10.20 -8.09
N GLY A 627 -29.27 10.59 -6.97
CA GLY A 627 -28.78 10.28 -5.62
C GLY A 627 -28.69 8.78 -5.35
N ILE A 628 -29.76 8.03 -5.64
CA ILE A 628 -29.77 6.56 -5.52
C ILE A 628 -28.75 5.93 -6.47
N ALA A 629 -28.69 6.39 -7.72
CA ALA A 629 -27.71 5.88 -8.69
C ALA A 629 -26.26 6.11 -8.21
N THR A 630 -25.97 7.26 -7.61
CA THR A 630 -24.65 7.57 -7.03
C THR A 630 -24.32 6.64 -5.88
N ILE A 631 -25.27 6.35 -4.99
CA ILE A 631 -25.09 5.40 -3.88
C ILE A 631 -24.78 4.01 -4.44
N VAL A 632 -25.56 3.52 -5.41
CA VAL A 632 -25.35 2.20 -6.05
C VAL A 632 -23.99 2.13 -6.73
N VAL A 633 -23.63 3.14 -7.53
CA VAL A 633 -22.34 3.18 -8.23
C VAL A 633 -21.18 3.16 -7.24
N ASN A 634 -21.24 3.93 -6.15
CA ASN A 634 -20.22 3.93 -5.11
C ASN A 634 -20.11 2.57 -4.41
N CYS A 635 -21.22 1.88 -4.15
CA CYS A 635 -21.21 0.52 -3.59
C CYS A 635 -20.60 -0.52 -4.54
N THR A 636 -20.65 -0.30 -5.85
CA THR A 636 -20.08 -1.23 -6.85
C THR A 636 -18.65 -0.91 -7.28
N ASN A 637 -18.07 0.19 -6.79
CA ASN A 637 -16.80 0.72 -7.30
C ASN A 637 -15.58 0.01 -6.69
N ASP A 638 -15.52 -1.31 -6.85
CA ASP A 638 -14.33 -2.12 -6.59
C ASP A 638 -13.42 -2.04 -7.82
N HIS A 639 -12.64 -0.95 -7.91
CA HIS A 639 -11.48 -0.78 -8.81
C HIS A 639 -11.69 -0.78 -10.33
N ILE A 640 -12.91 -0.83 -10.85
CA ILE A 640 -13.14 -0.76 -12.31
C ILE A 640 -13.04 0.71 -12.76
N ILE A 641 -11.98 1.05 -13.51
CA ILE A 641 -11.65 2.40 -14.02
C ILE A 641 -12.85 3.10 -14.72
N GLY A 642 -13.77 2.35 -15.34
CA GLY A 642 -14.97 2.91 -15.98
C GLY A 642 -16.04 3.39 -14.98
N VAL A 643 -16.15 2.75 -13.82
CA VAL A 643 -17.15 3.07 -12.78
C VAL A 643 -16.81 4.41 -12.09
N SER A 644 -15.53 4.79 -12.06
CA SER A 644 -15.11 6.09 -11.49
C SER A 644 -15.53 7.29 -12.35
N LEU A 645 -15.61 7.16 -13.68
CA LEU A 645 -16.06 8.26 -14.54
C LEU A 645 -17.56 8.51 -14.38
N VAL A 646 -18.37 7.45 -14.42
CA VAL A 646 -19.83 7.53 -14.21
C VAL A 646 -20.14 8.06 -12.83
N GLY A 647 -19.48 7.55 -11.79
CA GLY A 647 -19.60 8.07 -10.42
C GLY A 647 -19.23 9.56 -10.33
N GLY A 648 -18.18 9.99 -11.02
CA GLY A 648 -17.79 11.39 -11.11
C GLY A 648 -18.85 12.27 -11.77
N MET A 649 -19.44 11.82 -12.89
CA MET A 649 -20.52 12.54 -13.59
C MET A 649 -21.79 12.65 -12.73
N LEU A 650 -22.18 11.58 -12.04
CA LEU A 650 -23.35 11.60 -11.15
C LEU A 650 -23.14 12.55 -9.96
N LYS A 651 -21.96 12.52 -9.33
CA LYS A 651 -21.59 13.47 -8.26
C LYS A 651 -21.62 14.93 -8.78
N ALA A 652 -21.09 15.17 -9.98
CA ALA A 652 -21.14 16.50 -10.59
C ALA A 652 -22.58 16.98 -10.85
N ALA A 653 -23.46 16.09 -11.33
CA ALA A 653 -24.88 16.40 -11.51
C ALA A 653 -25.56 16.77 -10.18
N LEU A 654 -25.30 16.00 -9.10
CA LEU A 654 -25.81 16.30 -7.77
C LEU A 654 -25.33 17.64 -7.22
N CYS A 655 -24.11 18.07 -7.54
CA CYS A 655 -23.60 19.39 -7.14
C CYS A 655 -24.19 20.56 -7.95
N ILE A 656 -24.75 20.31 -9.15
CA ILE A 656 -25.31 21.36 -10.01
C ILE A 656 -26.80 21.58 -9.71
N MET A 657 -27.54 20.51 -9.44
CA MET A 657 -28.99 20.54 -9.28
C MET A 657 -29.49 21.50 -8.17
N PRO A 658 -28.85 21.64 -7.00
CA PRO A 658 -29.28 22.60 -5.98
C PRO A 658 -29.27 24.04 -6.46
N TRP A 659 -28.29 24.44 -7.28
CA TRP A 659 -28.24 25.77 -7.88
C TRP A 659 -29.33 26.00 -8.91
N VAL A 660 -29.63 24.97 -9.72
CA VAL A 660 -30.76 24.99 -10.66
C VAL A 660 -32.07 25.16 -9.91
N GLY A 661 -32.29 24.36 -8.86
CA GLY A 661 -33.49 24.43 -8.02
C GLY A 661 -33.67 25.77 -7.33
N VAL A 662 -32.62 26.37 -6.75
CA VAL A 662 -32.68 27.72 -6.17
C VAL A 662 -32.99 28.77 -7.24
N THR A 663 -32.38 28.66 -8.42
CA THR A 663 -32.60 29.61 -9.53
C THR A 663 -34.05 29.56 -10.03
N TRP A 664 -34.61 28.36 -10.19
CA TRP A 664 -36.01 28.17 -10.57
C TRP A 664 -36.96 28.70 -9.51
N LEU A 665 -36.70 28.43 -8.22
CA LEU A 665 -37.49 28.97 -7.12
C LEU A 665 -37.53 30.50 -7.07
N ILE A 666 -36.42 31.18 -7.41
CA ILE A 666 -36.35 32.64 -7.45
C ILE A 666 -37.20 33.22 -8.61
N ARG A 667 -37.38 32.45 -9.70
CA ARG A 667 -38.15 32.87 -10.87
C ARG A 667 -39.66 32.63 -10.74
N LEU A 668 -40.08 31.73 -9.85
CA LEU A 668 -41.49 31.41 -9.65
C LEU A 668 -42.26 32.63 -9.09
N SER A 669 -43.36 32.97 -9.76
CA SER A 669 -44.32 33.96 -9.31
C SER A 669 -45.25 33.39 -8.23
N ARG A 670 -46.07 34.26 -7.61
CA ARG A 670 -47.08 33.82 -6.64
C ARG A 670 -48.19 32.97 -7.27
N ASP A 671 -48.50 33.19 -8.55
CA ASP A 671 -49.53 32.42 -9.25
C ASP A 671 -49.02 31.01 -9.56
N ASP A 672 -47.73 30.87 -9.85
CA ASP A 672 -47.06 29.58 -10.07
C ASP A 672 -47.07 28.69 -8.81
N MET A 673 -47.04 29.31 -7.63
CA MET A 673 -47.17 28.59 -6.35
C MET A 673 -48.51 27.86 -6.23
N VAL A 674 -49.58 28.41 -6.80
CA VAL A 674 -50.91 27.76 -6.81
C VAL A 674 -50.89 26.57 -7.78
N LEU A 675 -50.20 26.70 -8.91
CA LEU A 675 -50.09 25.64 -9.93
C LEU A 675 -49.25 24.44 -9.46
N CYS A 676 -48.14 24.68 -8.76
CA CYS A 676 -47.29 23.62 -8.20
C CYS A 676 -47.85 23.01 -6.91
N GLY A 677 -48.89 23.62 -6.33
CA GLY A 677 -49.39 23.27 -5.02
C GLY A 677 -48.47 23.74 -3.87
N PRO A 678 -49.05 24.06 -2.70
CA PRO A 678 -48.31 24.62 -1.58
C PRO A 678 -47.26 23.63 -1.03
N TYR A 679 -47.55 22.33 -1.08
CA TYR A 679 -46.68 21.31 -0.53
C TYR A 679 -45.36 21.16 -1.31
N VAL A 680 -45.43 21.02 -2.64
CA VAL A 680 -44.23 20.90 -3.49
C VAL A 680 -43.42 22.18 -3.44
N TYR A 681 -44.08 23.34 -3.55
CA TYR A 681 -43.40 24.63 -3.48
C TYR A 681 -42.62 24.81 -2.17
N HIS A 682 -43.26 24.58 -1.01
CA HIS A 682 -42.59 24.75 0.28
C HIS A 682 -41.48 23.73 0.49
N THR A 683 -41.70 22.47 0.11
CA THR A 683 -40.69 21.42 0.23
C THR A 683 -39.47 21.74 -0.63
N SER A 684 -39.67 22.03 -1.91
CA SER A 684 -38.60 22.42 -2.84
C SER A 684 -37.85 23.65 -2.33
N ARG A 685 -38.56 24.65 -1.82
CA ARG A 685 -37.93 25.83 -1.21
C ARG A 685 -36.97 25.48 -0.08
N TRP A 686 -37.37 24.60 0.84
CA TRP A 686 -36.50 24.15 1.92
C TRP A 686 -35.34 23.29 1.42
N VAL A 687 -35.63 22.29 0.60
CA VAL A 687 -34.63 21.33 0.09
C VAL A 687 -33.54 22.05 -0.70
N TRP A 688 -33.90 22.83 -1.72
CA TRP A 688 -32.92 23.48 -2.58
C TRP A 688 -32.11 24.56 -1.84
N THR A 689 -32.75 25.34 -0.97
CA THR A 689 -32.04 26.35 -0.16
C THR A 689 -31.05 25.67 0.80
N LEU A 690 -31.47 24.60 1.48
CA LEU A 690 -30.59 23.89 2.42
C LEU A 690 -29.41 23.23 1.70
N LEU A 691 -29.65 22.57 0.56
CA LEU A 691 -28.60 21.95 -0.24
C LEU A 691 -27.61 22.98 -0.78
N ALA A 692 -28.09 24.09 -1.37
CA ALA A 692 -27.21 25.15 -1.85
C ALA A 692 -26.41 25.81 -0.72
N MET A 693 -27.02 26.02 0.46
CA MET A 693 -26.30 26.51 1.64
C MET A 693 -25.24 25.53 2.13
N ALA A 694 -25.54 24.22 2.11
CA ALA A 694 -24.58 23.18 2.45
C ALA A 694 -23.40 23.17 1.46
N GLU A 695 -23.66 23.34 0.16
CA GLU A 695 -22.60 23.45 -0.85
C GLU A 695 -21.73 24.69 -0.68
N ILE A 696 -22.33 25.86 -0.43
CA ILE A 696 -21.58 27.08 -0.10
C ILE A 696 -20.71 26.87 1.14
N TYR A 697 -21.24 26.19 2.16
CA TYR A 697 -20.50 25.87 3.38
C TYR A 697 -19.33 24.93 3.10
N ILE A 698 -19.53 23.88 2.29
CA ILE A 698 -18.47 22.95 1.87
C ILE A 698 -17.39 23.69 1.07
N VAL A 699 -17.78 24.54 0.11
CA VAL A 699 -16.83 25.37 -0.66
C VAL A 699 -16.09 26.33 0.26
N GLY A 700 -16.76 26.89 1.28
CA GLY A 700 -16.13 27.72 2.31
C GLY A 700 -15.09 26.96 3.14
N ILE A 701 -15.41 25.75 3.59
CA ILE A 701 -14.48 24.87 4.31
C ILE A 701 -13.31 24.49 3.40
N LEU A 702 -13.57 24.14 2.14
CA LEU A 702 -12.51 23.82 1.17
C LEU A 702 -11.60 25.02 0.91
N GLY A 703 -12.18 26.20 0.66
CA GLY A 703 -11.44 27.43 0.48
C GLY A 703 -10.58 27.78 1.69
N TRP A 704 -11.14 27.63 2.90
CA TRP A 704 -10.40 27.79 4.15
C TRP A 704 -9.25 26.80 4.27
N SER A 705 -9.48 25.53 3.93
CA SER A 705 -8.48 24.47 4.07
C SER A 705 -7.33 24.60 3.07
N VAL A 706 -7.64 24.99 1.83
CA VAL A 706 -6.61 25.34 0.83
C VAL A 706 -5.84 26.59 1.25
N TYR A 707 -6.52 27.57 1.85
CA TYR A 707 -5.87 28.75 2.43
C TYR A 707 -4.92 28.36 3.59
N SER A 708 -5.35 27.50 4.51
CA SER A 708 -4.51 26.96 5.58
C SER A 708 -3.32 26.18 5.01
N ALA A 709 -3.53 25.30 4.04
CA ALA A 709 -2.46 24.57 3.35
C ALA A 709 -1.43 25.53 2.74
N ARG A 710 -1.89 26.62 2.10
CA ARG A 710 -1.03 27.68 1.57
C ARG A 710 -0.23 28.41 2.65
N LEU A 711 -0.82 28.67 3.82
CA LEU A 711 -0.10 29.28 4.95
C LEU A 711 1.01 28.35 5.47
N HIS A 712 0.74 27.05 5.60
CA HIS A 712 1.74 26.06 6.01
C HIS A 712 2.84 25.89 4.96
N GLU A 713 2.48 25.87 3.67
CA GLU A 713 3.42 25.91 2.56
C GLU A 713 4.36 27.11 2.66
N LEU A 714 3.84 28.31 2.93
CA LEU A 714 4.65 29.51 3.11
C LEU A 714 5.56 29.43 4.35
N ALA A 715 5.09 28.81 5.43
CA ALA A 715 5.91 28.57 6.62
C ALA A 715 7.08 27.60 6.33
N LEU A 716 6.80 26.49 5.64
CA LEU A 716 7.82 25.53 5.21
C LEU A 716 8.84 26.17 4.27
N ARG A 717 8.41 27.03 3.34
CA ARG A 717 9.34 27.80 2.47
C ARG A 717 10.26 28.71 3.26
N ARG A 718 9.76 29.39 4.28
CA ARG A 718 10.58 30.27 5.14
C ARG A 718 11.60 29.43 5.92
N ALA A 719 11.17 28.32 6.50
CA ALA A 719 12.07 27.41 7.23
C ALA A 719 13.16 26.84 6.31
N ALA A 720 12.81 26.42 5.09
CA ALA A 720 13.77 25.91 4.11
C ALA A 720 14.80 26.97 3.70
N ARG A 721 14.37 28.21 3.43
CA ARG A 721 15.30 29.32 3.11
C ARG A 721 16.22 29.67 4.28
N GLN A 722 15.70 29.62 5.51
CA GLN A 722 16.51 29.85 6.71
C GLN A 722 17.58 28.76 6.87
N LYS A 723 17.21 27.48 6.70
CA LYS A 723 18.16 26.36 6.71
C LYS A 723 19.23 26.53 5.63
N GLU A 724 18.84 26.94 4.43
CA GLU A 724 19.78 27.21 3.33
C GLU A 724 20.72 28.40 3.63
N SER A 725 20.23 29.49 4.23
CA SER A 725 21.10 30.60 4.65
C SER A 725 22.08 30.17 5.74
N THR A 726 21.61 29.43 6.75
CA THR A 726 22.48 28.94 7.84
C THR A 726 23.53 27.97 7.30
N ALA A 727 23.17 27.09 6.37
CA ALA A 727 24.13 26.20 5.72
C ALA A 727 25.18 26.98 4.93
N ARG A 728 24.79 28.01 4.17
CA ARG A 728 25.74 28.87 3.43
C ARG A 728 26.68 29.62 4.37
N ASP A 729 26.17 30.15 5.47
CA ASP A 729 26.97 30.87 6.46
C ASP A 729 27.99 29.95 7.15
N LEU A 730 27.58 28.71 7.48
CA LEU A 730 28.47 27.69 8.03
C LEU A 730 29.57 27.31 7.03
N THR A 731 29.22 27.06 5.76
CA THR A 731 30.19 26.73 4.71
C THR A 731 31.17 27.88 4.49
N ALA A 732 30.69 29.14 4.49
CA ALA A 732 31.53 30.33 4.36
C ALA A 732 32.46 30.51 5.56
N ALA A 733 32.02 30.18 6.78
CA ALA A 733 32.86 30.23 7.98
C ALA A 733 33.94 29.14 8.02
N THR A 734 33.71 28.00 7.35
CA THR A 734 34.67 26.89 7.26
C THR A 734 35.59 26.94 6.03
N ALA A 735 35.36 27.87 5.10
CA ALA A 735 36.22 28.04 3.93
C ALA A 735 37.58 28.63 4.37
N PRO A 736 38.70 27.93 4.12
CA PRO A 736 40.04 28.32 4.59
C PRO A 736 40.59 29.59 3.93
#